data_AF-A0AAV1U7T2-F1
#
_entry.id   AF-A0AAV1U7T2-F1
#
_cell.length_a   1.000
_cell.length_b   1.000
_cell.length_c   1.000
_cell.angle_alpha   90.00
_cell.angle_beta   90.00
_cell.angle_gamma   90.00
#
_symmetry.space_group_name_H-M   'P 1'
#
loop_
_entity.id
_entity.type
_entity.pdbx_description
1 polymer ?
#
loop_
_entity_poly.entity_id
_entity_poly.type
_entity_poly.pdbx_seq_one_letter_code
_entity_poly.pdbx_strand_id
1 'polypeptide(L)'
;MHVVALVSGGKDSCYAMMECVRYGHKIVCLAHLHPPTHLSADEAEIDSFMFQSIGYQTVELIAASMELPLVSETITGTAVKTDIDYYDSVAGDEVEDLFRLLQKVKQQFPDVEGVCAGAILSNYQRNRVENVCSRLGLTSLGYLWRREQTELLQEMIDSNVEAILVKVASIGLDVRMHLGKTIGELQGQLLMLKEKYQLNVCGEGGEYETFTLDCPLFKKRIVIDESHTVIHSDDYVAPVAFLSIDKSHLEDKEPSDSLQLASRVPKPSLWQRPSSATNANKKPATVLAISPQSAKTVPPFGRFRDQLHLSGLMSSRAGDASVSLKEEMVDIFDQLDTILRSQNMVKADVCYLHLYVQDMVAFRQLNIECIRYFGLNLPPSRSCVETKALSDVSARVLLDCFALRGSGEQKLQSLRVRRDVLHVKSISAWAPCCIGPYSQANVLHRALILLAGQIALYPPTMDLVAGGQAVQATQCFRNACRVLEALQSNLRHVCSGVIYTTGGADNREARESLVAGSRHHLVTNAGLRDEFESTDDSDESDDEVSKSDARLEFVKQAPLLVVQVSNLPRDALVEIELQALTHIALKYLVPRSLTSSRCSTDMRFDWQVGMIPRALCQIVCTASIESSKRYSDTRALAKAVAEGTWACVLDSLVEALMPWDRVIFVRTFYVATAFSSEEELAKTYYETVTARGKVNSMPGMTLIPVDAVQSDAVIALQVTAQDLDKLETELWLHKQI
;
A
#
# COMPACT_ATOMS: atom_id res chain seq x y z
N MET A 1 9.21 20.10 6.68
CA MET A 1 9.88 19.47 7.83
C MET A 1 11.36 19.83 7.83
N HIS A 2 11.98 19.84 9.02
CA HIS A 2 13.44 19.81 9.15
C HIS A 2 13.92 18.37 9.01
N VAL A 3 14.91 18.14 8.13
CA VAL A 3 15.34 16.79 7.75
C VAL A 3 16.84 16.63 7.88
N VAL A 4 17.27 15.45 8.32
CA VAL A 4 18.65 14.98 8.15
C VAL A 4 18.73 14.18 6.86
N ALA A 5 19.80 14.34 6.09
CA ALA A 5 20.05 13.54 4.90
C ALA A 5 21.15 12.51 5.15
N LEU A 6 20.85 11.24 4.88
CA LEU A 6 21.86 10.19 4.82
C LEU A 6 22.67 10.39 3.55
N VAL A 7 23.98 10.56 3.69
CA VAL A 7 24.90 10.82 2.57
C VAL A 7 25.94 9.72 2.47
N SER A 8 26.20 9.24 1.25
CA SER A 8 27.26 8.27 0.95
C SER A 8 28.34 8.82 0.03
N GLY A 9 28.14 10.01 -0.55
CA GLY A 9 28.97 10.55 -1.61
C GLY A 9 28.36 10.41 -3.01
N GLY A 10 27.52 9.39 -3.21
CA GLY A 10 26.96 9.06 -4.51
C GLY A 10 25.84 9.97 -5.00
N LYS A 11 25.58 9.85 -6.31
CA LYS A 11 24.54 10.59 -7.06
C LYS A 11 23.16 10.49 -6.42
N ASP A 12 22.82 9.31 -5.87
CA ASP A 12 21.47 9.01 -5.37
C ASP A 12 21.18 9.79 -4.09
N SER A 13 22.18 9.87 -3.19
CA SER A 13 22.07 10.67 -1.96
C SER A 13 21.91 12.16 -2.27
N CYS A 14 22.65 12.68 -3.26
CA CYS A 14 22.56 14.08 -3.66
C CYS A 14 21.24 14.41 -4.36
N TYR A 15 20.75 13.54 -5.25
CA TYR A 15 19.48 13.74 -5.91
C TYR A 15 18.29 13.60 -4.94
N ALA A 16 18.35 12.67 -3.98
CA ALA A 16 17.32 12.56 -2.94
C ALA A 16 17.23 13.82 -2.06
N MET A 17 18.37 14.45 -1.76
CA MET A 17 18.40 15.77 -1.10
C MET A 17 17.76 16.85 -1.96
N MET A 18 18.00 16.85 -3.27
CA MET A 18 17.37 17.80 -4.20
C MET A 18 15.85 17.64 -4.21
N GLU A 19 15.34 16.41 -4.22
CA GLU A 19 13.91 16.12 -4.09
C GLU A 19 13.33 16.64 -2.76
N CYS A 20 14.02 16.40 -1.64
CA CYS A 20 13.59 16.92 -0.35
C CYS A 20 13.44 18.45 -0.38
N VAL A 21 14.43 19.16 -0.92
CA VAL A 21 14.37 20.62 -1.07
C VAL A 21 13.25 21.03 -2.03
N ARG A 22 13.05 20.28 -3.12
CA ARG A 22 11.99 20.51 -4.12
C ARG A 22 10.58 20.41 -3.52
N TYR A 23 10.36 19.49 -2.59
CA TYR A 23 9.10 19.37 -1.84
C TYR A 23 9.01 20.27 -0.60
N GLY A 24 9.95 21.21 -0.43
CA GLY A 24 9.90 22.23 0.62
C GLY A 24 10.44 21.78 1.98
N HIS A 25 11.15 20.66 2.04
CA HIS A 25 11.89 20.27 3.24
C HIS A 25 13.17 21.08 3.38
N LYS A 26 13.58 21.33 4.62
CA LYS A 26 14.83 22.02 4.94
C LYS A 26 15.83 21.02 5.50
N ILE A 27 16.92 20.80 4.78
CA ILE A 27 18.03 19.96 5.24
C ILE A 27 18.79 20.74 6.31
N VAL A 28 18.90 20.18 7.52
CA VAL A 28 19.55 20.84 8.66
C VAL A 28 20.94 20.31 8.94
N CYS A 29 21.21 19.04 8.60
CA CYS A 29 22.52 18.41 8.69
C CYS A 29 22.60 17.20 7.76
N LEU A 30 23.82 16.77 7.46
CA LEU A 30 24.11 15.51 6.80
C LEU A 30 24.52 14.47 7.85
N ALA A 31 24.24 13.21 7.56
CA ALA A 31 24.62 12.09 8.41
C ALA A 31 25.30 10.99 7.58
N HIS A 32 26.44 10.51 8.05
CA HIS A 32 27.28 9.57 7.32
C HIS A 32 27.77 8.43 8.21
N LEU A 33 27.72 7.21 7.70
CA LEU A 33 28.37 6.04 8.29
C LEU A 33 29.62 5.73 7.48
N HIS A 34 30.76 5.57 8.15
CA HIS A 34 32.04 5.28 7.50
C HIS A 34 32.70 4.03 8.07
N PRO A 35 33.53 3.32 7.28
CA PRO A 35 34.36 2.24 7.80
C PRO A 35 35.37 2.76 8.83
N PRO A 36 35.94 1.89 9.68
CA PRO A 36 36.98 2.29 10.62
C PRO A 36 38.18 2.97 9.94
N THR A 37 38.55 4.15 10.44
CA THR A 37 39.57 5.03 9.79
C THR A 37 41.00 4.50 9.80
N HIS A 38 41.25 3.36 10.44
CA HIS A 38 42.58 2.74 10.50
C HIS A 38 42.81 1.70 9.39
N LEU A 39 41.76 1.37 8.63
CA LEU A 39 41.84 0.43 7.52
C LEU A 39 42.51 1.07 6.30
N SER A 40 43.29 0.28 5.56
CA SER A 40 43.80 0.71 4.25
C SER A 40 42.65 0.90 3.24
N ALA A 41 42.91 1.53 2.09
CA ALA A 41 41.89 1.76 1.07
C ALA A 41 41.23 0.45 0.58
N ASP A 42 42.02 -0.63 0.45
CA ASP A 42 41.53 -1.98 0.10
C ASP A 42 40.70 -2.62 1.22
N GLU A 43 41.11 -2.45 2.47
CA GLU A 43 40.42 -3.03 3.63
C GLU A 43 39.17 -2.23 4.05
N ALA A 44 39.04 -0.99 3.56
CA ALA A 44 37.89 -0.12 3.82
C ALA A 44 36.65 -0.54 3.03
N GLU A 45 36.78 -1.37 1.99
CA GLU A 45 35.66 -2.01 1.30
C GLU A 45 35.08 -3.14 2.16
N ILE A 46 34.02 -2.83 2.93
CA ILE A 46 33.51 -3.73 3.98
C ILE A 46 32.34 -4.64 3.56
N ASP A 47 32.12 -4.90 2.26
CA ASP A 47 31.03 -5.76 1.73
C ASP A 47 29.66 -5.55 2.42
N SER A 48 29.34 -4.30 2.78
CA SER A 48 28.08 -3.96 3.44
C SER A 48 26.91 -3.99 2.44
N PHE A 49 25.79 -4.57 2.85
CA PHE A 49 24.57 -4.57 2.03
C PHE A 49 23.81 -3.23 2.13
N MET A 50 24.17 -2.40 3.12
CA MET A 50 23.50 -1.13 3.42
C MET A 50 24.28 0.09 2.95
N PHE A 51 25.60 0.09 3.10
CA PHE A 51 26.39 1.33 3.05
C PHE A 51 27.49 1.24 2.01
N GLN A 52 27.55 2.26 1.15
CA GLN A 52 28.71 2.53 0.32
C GLN A 52 29.89 2.90 1.23
N SER A 53 31.00 2.19 1.03
CA SER A 53 32.23 2.36 1.81
C SER A 53 33.33 3.05 1.01
N ILE A 54 33.26 3.01 -0.33
CA ILE A 54 34.23 3.67 -1.21
C ILE A 54 33.96 5.18 -1.29
N GLY A 55 35.04 5.96 -1.19
CA GLY A 55 34.97 7.43 -1.24
C GLY A 55 34.52 8.09 0.07
N TYR A 56 34.47 7.37 1.19
CA TYR A 56 34.03 7.92 2.48
C TYR A 56 34.86 9.14 2.94
N GLN A 57 36.14 9.17 2.60
CA GLN A 57 37.08 10.22 3.00
C GLN A 57 36.71 11.60 2.42
N THR A 58 36.01 11.64 1.29
CA THR A 58 35.64 12.88 0.60
C THR A 58 34.23 13.35 0.91
N VAL A 59 33.43 12.58 1.68
CA VAL A 59 32.06 12.95 2.06
C VAL A 59 32.02 14.23 2.92
N GLU A 60 33.07 14.51 3.70
CA GLU A 60 33.21 15.77 4.45
C GLU A 60 33.18 17.00 3.53
N LEU A 61 33.71 16.88 2.30
CA LEU A 61 33.70 17.96 1.32
C LEU A 61 32.30 18.26 0.80
N ILE A 62 31.39 17.28 0.77
CA ILE A 62 29.98 17.50 0.42
C ILE A 62 29.29 18.34 1.49
N ALA A 63 29.52 18.03 2.77
CA ALA A 63 28.97 18.83 3.87
C ALA A 63 29.52 20.27 3.83
N ALA A 64 30.84 20.41 3.62
CA ALA A 64 31.50 21.70 3.50
C ALA A 64 31.03 22.50 2.26
N SER A 65 30.81 21.84 1.12
CA SER A 65 30.34 22.49 -0.11
C SER A 65 28.90 23.00 0.00
N MET A 66 28.07 22.35 0.82
CA MET A 66 26.70 22.77 1.13
C MET A 66 26.64 23.78 2.30
N GLU A 67 27.75 23.95 3.03
CA GLU A 67 27.83 24.68 4.31
C GLU A 67 26.83 24.15 5.36
N LEU A 68 26.77 22.82 5.49
CA LEU A 68 25.94 22.12 6.46
C LEU A 68 26.77 21.33 7.48
N PRO A 69 26.29 21.16 8.72
CA PRO A 69 26.92 20.26 9.68
C PRO A 69 26.90 18.81 9.18
N LEU A 70 27.97 18.06 9.49
CA LEU A 70 28.06 16.62 9.28
C LEU A 70 28.10 15.91 10.63
N VAL A 71 27.25 14.90 10.81
CA VAL A 71 27.32 13.97 11.93
C VAL A 71 27.77 12.62 11.39
N SER A 72 28.84 12.08 11.93
CA SER A 72 29.42 10.81 11.48
C SER A 72 29.43 9.76 12.59
N GLU A 73 29.35 8.49 12.19
CA GLU A 73 29.51 7.34 13.07
C GLU A 73 30.30 6.23 12.36
N THR A 74 31.09 5.48 13.12
CA THR A 74 31.86 4.34 12.60
C THR A 74 30.98 3.11 12.49
N ILE A 75 31.07 2.41 11.37
CA ILE A 75 30.45 1.08 11.18
C ILE A 75 31.25 0.05 11.98
N THR A 76 30.57 -0.63 12.89
CA THR A 76 31.13 -1.65 13.79
C THR A 76 30.39 -2.97 13.70
N GLY A 77 29.13 -2.94 13.26
CA GLY A 77 28.33 -4.13 13.00
C GLY A 77 28.59 -4.71 11.62
N THR A 78 28.05 -5.90 11.40
CA THR A 78 28.04 -6.59 10.11
C THR A 78 26.60 -6.89 9.67
N ALA A 79 26.40 -7.38 8.45
CA ALA A 79 25.10 -7.84 7.98
C ALA A 79 24.70 -9.15 8.66
N VAL A 80 24.22 -9.07 9.91
CA VAL A 80 23.83 -10.25 10.71
C VAL A 80 22.45 -10.75 10.29
N LYS A 81 21.47 -9.84 10.21
CA LYS A 81 20.12 -10.16 9.74
C LYS A 81 20.03 -9.82 8.26
N THR A 82 19.99 -10.83 7.40
CA THR A 82 20.02 -10.67 5.94
C THR A 82 18.65 -10.82 5.27
N ASP A 83 17.59 -11.10 6.04
CA ASP A 83 16.23 -11.15 5.52
C ASP A 83 15.78 -9.79 4.95
N ILE A 84 14.86 -9.82 3.97
CA ILE A 84 14.24 -8.62 3.38
C ILE A 84 13.56 -7.78 4.46
N ASP A 85 12.92 -8.45 5.41
CA ASP A 85 12.18 -7.82 6.49
C ASP A 85 13.03 -7.67 7.75
N TYR A 86 13.09 -6.44 8.26
CA TYR A 86 13.84 -6.10 9.47
C TYR A 86 12.91 -5.68 10.60
N TYR A 87 12.58 -6.65 11.46
CA TYR A 87 11.62 -6.49 12.55
C TYR A 87 12.30 -6.34 13.92
N ASP A 88 13.04 -7.37 14.34
CA ASP A 88 13.82 -7.33 15.58
C ASP A 88 15.22 -6.76 15.35
N SER A 89 15.63 -5.85 16.25
CA SER A 89 17.01 -5.39 16.36
C SER A 89 17.92 -6.52 16.83
N VAL A 90 19.07 -6.69 16.18
CA VAL A 90 20.06 -7.70 16.55
C VAL A 90 21.35 -7.00 16.97
N ALA A 91 21.89 -7.37 18.13
CA ALA A 91 23.16 -6.82 18.59
C ALA A 91 24.29 -7.18 17.63
N GLY A 92 25.12 -6.20 17.26
CA GLY A 92 26.21 -6.36 16.30
C GLY A 92 25.79 -6.26 14.83
N ASP A 93 24.52 -5.96 14.55
CA ASP A 93 24.04 -5.70 13.19
C ASP A 93 24.31 -4.26 12.75
N GLU A 94 24.69 -4.07 11.49
CA GLU A 94 25.03 -2.75 10.91
C GLU A 94 23.86 -1.73 10.98
N VAL A 95 22.62 -2.19 11.09
CA VAL A 95 21.44 -1.32 11.26
C VAL A 95 21.44 -0.61 12.62
N GLU A 96 22.03 -1.22 13.65
CA GLU A 96 22.15 -0.58 14.97
C GLU A 96 23.19 0.55 14.97
N ASP A 97 24.13 0.56 14.02
CA ASP A 97 25.05 1.68 13.82
C ASP A 97 24.30 2.88 13.24
N LEU A 98 23.40 2.65 12.27
CA LEU A 98 22.48 3.69 11.76
C LEU A 98 21.56 4.23 12.86
N PHE A 99 21.06 3.36 13.75
CA PHE A 99 20.28 3.80 14.90
C PHE A 99 21.06 4.75 15.80
N ARG A 100 22.32 4.41 16.14
CA ARG A 100 23.18 5.27 16.96
C ARG A 100 23.49 6.60 16.28
N LEU A 101 23.79 6.59 14.98
CA LEU A 101 24.01 7.80 14.19
C LEU A 101 22.79 8.74 14.24
N LEU A 102 21.60 8.23 13.92
CA LEU A 102 20.38 9.05 13.91
C LEU A 102 19.95 9.47 15.32
N GLN A 103 20.28 8.68 16.35
CA GLN A 103 20.11 9.08 17.74
C GLN A 103 21.01 10.28 18.09
N LYS A 104 22.30 10.25 17.69
CA LYS A 104 23.23 11.38 17.85
C LYS A 104 22.73 12.63 17.12
N VAL A 105 22.23 12.48 15.89
CA VAL A 105 21.62 13.58 15.12
C VAL A 105 20.46 14.18 15.90
N LYS A 106 19.52 13.37 16.40
CA LYS A 106 18.36 13.86 17.15
C LYS A 106 18.74 14.57 18.46
N GLN A 107 19.84 14.16 19.10
CA GLN A 107 20.37 14.85 20.28
C GLN A 107 20.97 16.21 19.94
N GLN A 108 21.69 16.33 18.83
CA GLN A 108 22.33 17.58 18.39
C GLN A 108 21.34 18.54 17.70
N PHE A 109 20.32 18.00 17.03
CA PHE A 109 19.31 18.72 16.27
C PHE A 109 17.90 18.25 16.68
N PRO A 110 17.37 18.71 17.83
CA PRO A 110 16.08 18.23 18.37
C PRO A 110 14.87 18.49 17.48
N ASP A 111 14.96 19.49 16.59
CA ASP A 111 13.88 19.88 15.67
C ASP A 111 13.81 18.99 14.42
N VAL A 112 14.67 17.98 14.26
CA VAL A 112 14.63 17.04 13.13
C VAL A 112 13.38 16.16 13.21
N GLU A 113 12.60 16.16 12.14
CA GLU A 113 11.33 15.43 12.04
C GLU A 113 11.40 14.26 11.05
N GLY A 114 12.42 14.23 10.18
CA GLY A 114 12.54 13.21 9.15
C GLY A 114 13.95 12.95 8.65
N VAL A 115 14.09 11.82 7.96
CA VAL A 115 15.34 11.29 7.41
C VAL A 115 15.19 11.11 5.90
N CYS A 116 16.07 11.73 5.13
CA CYS A 116 16.17 11.53 3.68
C CYS A 116 17.13 10.39 3.36
N ALA A 117 16.68 9.42 2.55
CA ALA A 117 17.48 8.30 2.08
C ALA A 117 17.43 8.18 0.55
N GLY A 118 18.56 7.79 -0.05
CA GLY A 118 18.73 7.70 -1.50
C GLY A 118 18.45 6.33 -2.13
N ALA A 119 17.85 5.38 -1.40
CA ALA A 119 17.57 4.04 -1.94
C ALA A 119 16.54 4.08 -3.09
N ILE A 120 16.83 3.38 -4.20
CA ILE A 120 16.01 3.41 -5.41
C ILE A 120 15.13 2.16 -5.53
N LEU A 121 15.67 0.94 -5.40
CA LEU A 121 14.92 -0.31 -5.66
C LEU A 121 15.15 -1.45 -4.64
N SER A 122 16.16 -1.37 -3.78
CA SER A 122 16.42 -2.26 -2.65
C SER A 122 15.41 -2.15 -1.47
N ASN A 123 14.52 -3.13 -1.34
CA ASN A 123 13.58 -3.19 -0.20
C ASN A 123 14.34 -3.42 1.11
N TYR A 124 15.47 -4.13 1.02
CA TYR A 124 16.36 -4.42 2.12
C TYR A 124 16.82 -3.13 2.81
N GLN A 125 17.29 -2.14 2.02
CA GLN A 125 17.74 -0.84 2.53
C GLN A 125 16.59 0.00 3.07
N ARG A 126 15.51 0.12 2.30
CA ARG A 126 14.33 0.90 2.70
C ARG A 126 13.75 0.41 4.03
N ASN A 127 13.52 -0.89 4.16
CA ASN A 127 12.91 -1.48 5.36
C ASN A 127 13.74 -1.19 6.63
N ARG A 128 15.07 -1.19 6.53
CA ARG A 128 15.99 -0.90 7.63
C ARG A 128 15.98 0.57 8.03
N VAL A 129 16.02 1.48 7.06
CA VAL A 129 15.87 2.93 7.33
C VAL A 129 14.51 3.22 7.98
N GLU A 130 13.43 2.65 7.44
CA GLU A 130 12.09 2.82 8.00
C GLU A 130 11.97 2.26 9.42
N ASN A 131 12.62 1.12 9.72
CA ASN A 131 12.67 0.55 11.07
C ASN A 131 13.33 1.52 12.06
N VAL A 132 14.52 2.02 11.74
CA VAL A 132 15.26 2.96 12.59
C VAL A 132 14.48 4.26 12.78
N CYS A 133 13.91 4.80 11.70
CA CYS A 133 13.06 6.00 11.75
C CYS A 133 11.87 5.78 12.69
N SER A 134 11.18 4.65 12.57
CA SER A 134 10.03 4.33 13.42
C SER A 134 10.42 4.22 14.90
N ARG A 135 11.59 3.65 15.24
CA ARG A 135 12.08 3.55 16.62
C ARG A 135 12.43 4.92 17.22
N LEU A 136 12.89 5.85 16.38
CA LEU A 136 13.27 7.20 16.79
C LEU A 136 12.11 8.21 16.66
N GLY A 137 10.95 7.80 16.15
CA GLY A 137 9.82 8.70 15.89
C GLY A 137 10.11 9.74 14.81
N LEU A 138 10.89 9.36 13.80
CA LEU A 138 11.24 10.17 12.62
C LEU A 138 10.44 9.71 11.40
N THR A 139 10.17 10.61 10.47
CA THR A 139 9.53 10.31 9.18
C THR A 139 10.58 9.92 8.14
N SER A 140 10.44 8.75 7.51
CA SER A 140 11.32 8.34 6.41
C SER A 140 10.89 9.01 5.10
N LEU A 141 11.84 9.60 4.38
CA LEU A 141 11.66 10.22 3.06
C LEU A 141 12.51 9.45 2.03
N GLY A 142 11.83 8.77 1.11
CA GLY A 142 12.44 7.94 0.06
C GLY A 142 11.87 8.30 -1.31
N TYR A 143 12.19 9.50 -1.79
CA TYR A 143 11.62 10.02 -3.04
C TYR A 143 12.02 9.25 -4.29
N LEU A 144 13.18 8.60 -4.27
CA LEU A 144 13.70 7.84 -5.41
C LEU A 144 13.17 6.41 -5.45
N TRP A 145 12.56 5.95 -4.35
CA TRP A 145 12.09 4.60 -4.19
C TRP A 145 11.06 4.21 -5.26
N ARG A 146 11.28 3.07 -5.94
CA ARG A 146 10.46 2.51 -7.03
C ARG A 146 10.25 3.44 -8.22
N ARG A 147 11.10 4.46 -8.40
CA ARG A 147 11.13 5.22 -9.65
C ARG A 147 11.80 4.41 -10.76
N GLU A 148 11.40 4.64 -12.00
CA GLU A 148 12.03 4.02 -13.17
C GLU A 148 13.45 4.56 -13.33
N GLN A 149 14.42 3.65 -13.46
CA GLN A 149 15.84 3.97 -13.31
C GLN A 149 16.39 4.73 -14.53
N THR A 150 15.89 4.49 -15.74
CA THR A 150 16.34 5.22 -16.93
C THR A 150 15.89 6.68 -16.91
N GLU A 151 14.63 6.94 -16.57
CA GLU A 151 14.08 8.27 -16.32
C GLU A 151 14.85 8.95 -15.19
N LEU A 152 15.13 8.22 -14.10
CA LEU A 152 15.81 8.78 -12.95
C LEU A 152 17.26 9.20 -13.29
N LEU A 153 18.00 8.37 -14.03
CA LEU A 153 19.35 8.71 -14.49
C LEU A 153 19.33 9.95 -15.40
N GLN A 154 18.37 10.02 -16.33
CA GLN A 154 18.20 11.18 -17.20
C GLN A 154 17.88 12.44 -16.38
N GLU A 155 16.98 12.36 -15.42
CA GLU A 155 16.63 13.49 -14.57
C GLU A 155 17.80 13.99 -13.70
N MET A 156 18.65 13.08 -13.21
CA MET A 156 19.87 13.45 -12.48
C MET A 156 20.81 14.26 -13.39
N ILE A 157 21.01 13.80 -14.62
CA ILE A 157 21.83 14.49 -15.63
C ILE A 157 21.24 15.86 -15.96
N ASP A 158 19.94 15.92 -16.28
CA ASP A 158 19.22 17.15 -16.63
C ASP A 158 19.15 18.14 -15.46
N SER A 159 19.22 17.63 -14.22
CA SER A 159 19.27 18.44 -13.00
C SER A 159 20.69 18.87 -12.61
N ASN A 160 21.68 18.65 -13.48
CA ASN A 160 23.09 18.98 -13.28
C ASN A 160 23.70 18.28 -12.05
N VAL A 161 23.38 17.01 -11.82
CA VAL A 161 24.12 16.17 -10.87
C VAL A 161 25.39 15.69 -11.56
N GLU A 162 26.50 16.37 -11.28
CA GLU A 162 27.82 16.05 -11.82
C GLU A 162 28.49 14.99 -10.93
N ALA A 163 28.19 13.73 -11.19
CA ALA A 163 28.74 12.59 -10.46
C ALA A 163 29.64 11.74 -11.36
N ILE A 164 30.81 11.36 -10.84
CA ILE A 164 31.77 10.48 -11.50
C ILE A 164 31.69 9.05 -10.97
N LEU A 165 32.03 8.07 -11.80
CA LEU A 165 32.19 6.68 -11.34
C LEU A 165 33.47 6.57 -10.52
N VAL A 166 33.34 6.10 -9.28
CA VAL A 166 34.47 5.83 -8.36
C VAL A 166 34.67 4.36 -8.09
N LYS A 167 33.76 3.50 -8.54
CA LYS A 167 33.91 2.04 -8.56
C LYS A 167 33.22 1.47 -9.78
N VAL A 168 33.80 0.42 -10.36
CA VAL A 168 33.17 -0.43 -11.36
C VAL A 168 33.29 -1.89 -10.90
N ALA A 169 32.23 -2.68 -11.09
CA ALA A 169 32.16 -4.08 -10.66
C ALA A 169 31.22 -4.91 -11.54
N SER A 170 31.12 -4.59 -12.84
CA SER A 170 30.15 -5.22 -13.74
C SER A 170 30.68 -5.45 -15.16
N ILE A 171 30.10 -6.43 -15.83
CA ILE A 171 30.42 -6.77 -17.21
C ILE A 171 30.18 -5.58 -18.14
N GLY A 172 31.16 -5.34 -19.01
CA GLY A 172 31.10 -4.25 -20.00
C GLY A 172 31.43 -2.87 -19.46
N LEU A 173 31.73 -2.74 -18.16
CA LEU A 173 32.37 -1.55 -17.59
C LEU A 173 33.89 -1.73 -17.55
N ASP A 174 34.60 -1.09 -18.48
CA ASP A 174 36.06 -1.08 -18.52
C ASP A 174 36.66 -0.08 -17.52
N VAL A 175 37.61 -0.56 -16.72
CA VAL A 175 38.28 0.22 -15.65
C VAL A 175 38.96 1.47 -16.19
N ARG A 176 39.70 1.37 -17.30
CA ARG A 176 40.50 2.49 -17.84
C ARG A 176 39.63 3.50 -18.57
N MET A 177 38.55 3.02 -19.19
CA MET A 177 37.71 3.84 -20.06
C MET A 177 36.55 4.51 -19.32
N HIS A 178 36.10 3.96 -18.19
CA HIS A 178 34.88 4.45 -17.50
C HIS A 178 35.13 5.00 -16.10
N LEU A 179 36.12 4.50 -15.36
CA LEU A 179 36.40 5.01 -14.01
C LEU A 179 36.81 6.50 -14.08
N GLY A 180 36.25 7.32 -13.21
CA GLY A 180 36.45 8.77 -13.18
C GLY A 180 35.62 9.58 -14.20
N LYS A 181 34.89 8.94 -15.12
CA LYS A 181 33.97 9.65 -16.02
C LYS A 181 32.63 9.96 -15.37
N THR A 182 31.99 11.02 -15.84
CA THR A 182 30.68 11.45 -15.35
C THR A 182 29.56 10.51 -15.81
N ILE A 183 28.47 10.44 -15.04
CA ILE A 183 27.25 9.72 -15.42
C ILE A 183 26.64 10.25 -16.72
N GLY A 184 26.81 11.54 -17.02
CA GLY A 184 26.37 12.16 -18.28
C GLY A 184 27.16 11.66 -19.49
N GLU A 185 28.49 11.58 -19.37
CA GLU A 185 29.35 11.03 -20.42
C GLU A 185 29.10 9.54 -20.66
N LEU A 186 28.74 8.79 -19.60
CA LEU A 186 28.53 7.35 -19.67
C LEU A 186 27.08 6.93 -19.97
N GLN A 187 26.15 7.88 -20.09
CA GLN A 187 24.73 7.57 -20.24
C GLN A 187 24.44 6.57 -21.38
N GLY A 188 24.96 6.84 -22.58
CA GLY A 188 24.76 5.96 -23.73
C GLY A 188 25.34 4.56 -23.53
N GLN A 189 26.48 4.46 -22.85
CA GLN A 189 27.10 3.17 -22.49
C GLN A 189 26.22 2.40 -21.50
N LEU A 190 25.72 3.06 -20.44
CA LEU A 190 24.88 2.43 -19.43
C LEU A 190 23.55 1.92 -20.04
N LEU A 191 22.93 2.68 -20.94
CA LEU A 191 21.72 2.25 -21.66
C LEU A 191 21.99 1.03 -22.55
N MET A 192 23.10 1.02 -23.27
CA MET A 192 23.51 -0.14 -24.07
C MET A 192 23.75 -1.38 -23.20
N LEU A 193 24.40 -1.22 -22.03
CA LEU A 193 24.62 -2.32 -21.10
C LEU A 193 23.33 -2.82 -20.44
N LYS A 194 22.33 -1.94 -20.21
CA LYS A 194 20.97 -2.34 -19.78
C LYS A 194 20.35 -3.28 -20.81
N GLU A 195 20.34 -2.89 -22.08
CA GLU A 195 19.75 -3.70 -23.15
C GLU A 195 20.48 -5.05 -23.34
N LYS A 196 21.81 -5.03 -23.28
CA LYS A 196 22.63 -6.21 -23.60
C LYS A 196 22.81 -7.18 -22.44
N TYR A 197 22.93 -6.65 -21.22
CA TYR A 197 23.33 -7.43 -20.04
C TYR A 197 22.39 -7.24 -18.85
N GLN A 198 21.26 -6.54 -19.01
CA GLN A 198 20.32 -6.24 -17.93
C GLN A 198 20.97 -5.47 -16.76
N LEU A 199 22.02 -4.69 -17.06
CA LEU A 199 22.68 -3.81 -16.09
C LEU A 199 21.68 -2.79 -15.54
N ASN A 200 21.68 -2.58 -14.22
CA ASN A 200 20.92 -1.49 -13.65
C ASN A 200 21.59 -0.15 -13.96
N VAL A 201 20.92 0.70 -14.74
CA VAL A 201 21.47 1.99 -15.19
C VAL A 201 21.77 2.96 -14.04
N CYS A 202 21.15 2.77 -12.87
CA CYS A 202 21.45 3.53 -11.66
C CYS A 202 22.46 2.82 -10.74
N GLY A 203 23.00 1.65 -11.09
CA GLY A 203 24.03 0.96 -10.29
C GLY A 203 23.53 0.38 -8.97
N GLU A 204 22.23 0.15 -8.81
CA GLU A 204 21.62 -0.33 -7.55
C GLU A 204 22.16 -1.68 -7.08
N GLY A 205 22.57 -2.56 -8.00
CA GLY A 205 23.13 -3.87 -7.70
C GLY A 205 24.61 -3.81 -7.30
N GLY A 206 25.18 -2.62 -7.15
CA GLY A 206 26.61 -2.42 -6.93
C GLY A 206 27.42 -2.51 -8.22
N GLU A 207 26.79 -2.44 -9.40
CA GLU A 207 27.48 -2.52 -10.69
C GLU A 207 28.54 -1.42 -10.85
N TYR A 208 28.27 -0.25 -10.27
CA TYR A 208 29.20 0.85 -10.13
C TYR A 208 28.80 1.72 -8.92
N GLU A 209 29.75 2.44 -8.35
CA GLU A 209 29.49 3.47 -7.33
C GLU A 209 29.94 4.83 -7.85
N THR A 210 29.37 5.89 -7.29
CA THR A 210 29.63 7.27 -7.73
C THR A 210 30.06 8.18 -6.61
N PHE A 211 30.71 9.28 -6.99
CA PHE A 211 30.97 10.42 -6.12
C PHE A 211 30.54 11.71 -6.83
N THR A 212 29.76 12.54 -6.14
CA THR A 212 29.18 13.78 -6.71
C THR A 212 30.14 14.94 -6.50
N LEU A 213 30.66 15.49 -7.60
CA LEU A 213 31.58 16.64 -7.60
C LEU A 213 30.84 17.98 -7.52
N ASP A 214 29.70 18.08 -8.21
CA ASP A 214 28.88 19.27 -8.19
C ASP A 214 27.39 18.94 -8.35
N CYS A 215 26.54 19.76 -7.73
CA CYS A 215 25.10 19.77 -7.98
C CYS A 215 24.49 21.13 -7.59
N PRO A 216 23.21 21.40 -7.92
CA PRO A 216 22.58 22.67 -7.55
C PRO A 216 22.54 23.00 -6.05
N LEU A 217 22.64 21.99 -5.19
CA LEU A 217 22.69 22.19 -3.73
C LEU A 217 24.07 22.65 -3.25
N PHE A 218 25.13 22.46 -4.04
CA PHE A 218 26.49 22.81 -3.64
C PHE A 218 26.75 24.29 -3.92
N LYS A 219 27.27 25.01 -2.91
CA LYS A 219 27.72 26.39 -3.03
C LYS A 219 29.12 26.48 -3.63
N LYS A 220 29.94 25.46 -3.40
CA LYS A 220 31.29 25.27 -3.95
C LYS A 220 31.35 23.95 -4.70
N ARG A 221 32.12 23.85 -5.77
CA ARG A 221 32.35 22.57 -6.46
C ARG A 221 33.54 21.85 -5.84
N ILE A 222 33.52 20.52 -5.89
CA ILE A 222 34.62 19.67 -5.43
C ILE A 222 35.51 19.38 -6.64
N VAL A 223 36.81 19.66 -6.51
CA VAL A 223 37.81 19.38 -7.53
C VAL A 223 38.77 18.32 -7.00
N ILE A 224 38.98 17.27 -7.79
CA ILE A 224 39.97 16.22 -7.50
C ILE A 224 41.31 16.67 -8.07
N ASP A 225 42.31 16.80 -7.19
CA ASP A 225 43.66 17.21 -7.57
C ASP A 225 44.53 15.99 -7.90
N GLU A 226 44.45 14.96 -7.07
CA GLU A 226 45.26 13.74 -7.17
C GLU A 226 44.40 12.53 -6.80
N SER A 227 44.49 11.47 -7.62
CA SER A 227 43.79 10.20 -7.41
C SER A 227 44.53 9.07 -8.09
N HIS A 228 44.39 7.85 -7.58
CA HIS A 228 44.93 6.64 -8.20
C HIS A 228 43.88 5.52 -8.27
N THR A 229 44.07 4.61 -9.24
CA THR A 229 43.21 3.44 -9.41
C THR A 229 43.73 2.27 -8.61
N VAL A 230 42.84 1.63 -7.86
CA VAL A 230 43.10 0.40 -7.12
C VAL A 230 42.30 -0.72 -7.77
N ILE A 231 42.99 -1.82 -8.13
CA ILE A 231 42.37 -2.99 -8.77
C ILE A 231 42.20 -4.05 -7.69
N HIS A 232 40.95 -4.28 -7.29
CA HIS A 232 40.60 -5.29 -6.30
C HIS A 232 40.51 -6.69 -6.94
N SER A 233 39.95 -6.78 -8.14
CA SER A 233 39.87 -8.00 -8.94
C SER A 233 40.02 -7.69 -10.43
N ASP A 234 41.02 -8.28 -11.08
CA ASP A 234 41.27 -8.12 -12.53
C ASP A 234 40.62 -9.26 -13.32
N ASP A 235 39.34 -9.55 -13.03
CA ASP A 235 38.57 -10.56 -13.76
C ASP A 235 38.28 -10.07 -15.20
N TYR A 236 38.51 -10.93 -16.18
CA TYR A 236 38.36 -10.59 -17.60
C TYR A 236 36.91 -10.25 -17.99
N VAL A 237 35.93 -10.75 -17.23
CA VAL A 237 34.50 -10.59 -17.50
C VAL A 237 33.90 -9.48 -16.64
N ALA A 238 34.23 -9.43 -15.35
CA ALA A 238 33.69 -8.45 -14.40
C ALA A 238 34.79 -7.90 -13.48
N PRO A 239 35.63 -6.98 -13.99
CA PRO A 239 36.70 -6.40 -13.18
C PRO A 239 36.12 -5.54 -12.05
N VAL A 240 36.76 -5.60 -10.88
CA VAL A 240 36.44 -4.76 -9.73
C VAL A 240 37.60 -3.81 -9.48
N ALA A 241 37.35 -2.53 -9.66
CA ALA A 241 38.33 -1.48 -9.43
C ALA A 241 37.66 -0.22 -8.90
N PHE A 242 38.39 0.54 -8.08
CA PHE A 242 37.91 1.79 -7.52
C PHE A 242 38.95 2.91 -7.61
N LEU A 243 38.45 4.15 -7.56
CA LEU A 243 39.23 5.38 -7.63
C LEU A 243 39.47 5.89 -6.22
N SER A 244 40.70 5.77 -5.72
CA SER A 244 41.11 6.37 -4.46
C SER A 244 41.47 7.84 -4.70
N ILE A 245 40.80 8.75 -3.98
CA ILE A 245 41.04 10.20 -4.08
C ILE A 245 42.03 10.58 -2.99
N ASP A 246 43.25 10.94 -3.39
CA ASP A 246 44.34 11.27 -2.47
C ASP A 246 44.28 12.74 -2.03
N LYS A 247 43.86 13.62 -2.96
CA LYS A 247 43.79 15.06 -2.71
C LYS A 247 42.66 15.70 -3.50
N SER A 248 41.93 16.58 -2.82
CA SER A 248 40.84 17.36 -3.41
C SER A 248 40.65 18.67 -2.66
N HIS A 249 40.00 19.64 -3.30
CA HIS A 249 39.70 20.94 -2.71
C HIS A 249 38.33 21.47 -3.18
N LEU A 250 37.88 22.57 -2.56
CA LEU A 250 36.65 23.26 -2.91
C LEU A 250 36.95 24.53 -3.72
N GLU A 251 36.31 24.67 -4.88
CA GLU A 251 36.33 25.90 -5.68
C GLU A 251 35.00 26.64 -5.60
N ASP A 252 35.05 27.97 -5.53
CA ASP A 252 33.85 28.80 -5.54
C ASP A 252 33.14 28.75 -6.90
N LYS A 253 31.80 28.74 -6.87
CA LYS A 253 30.96 28.79 -8.08
C LYS A 253 30.61 30.25 -8.39
N GLU A 254 30.41 30.56 -9.68
CA GLU A 254 29.86 31.85 -10.11
C GLU A 254 28.55 32.16 -9.34
N PRO A 255 28.34 33.41 -8.88
CA PRO A 255 27.19 33.75 -8.04
C PRO A 255 25.88 33.57 -8.81
N SER A 256 25.14 32.51 -8.49
CA SER A 256 23.75 32.31 -8.90
C SER A 256 22.79 32.86 -7.85
N ASP A 257 21.70 33.48 -8.31
CA ASP A 257 20.73 34.30 -7.56
C ASP A 257 20.46 33.74 -6.15
N SER A 258 20.75 34.59 -5.16
CA SER A 258 21.41 34.17 -3.92
C SER A 258 20.54 34.30 -2.67
N LEU A 259 19.36 33.65 -2.66
CA LEU A 259 18.54 33.66 -1.44
C LEU A 259 18.04 32.30 -0.94
N GLN A 260 17.85 31.25 -1.76
CA GLN A 260 17.38 29.94 -1.28
C GLN A 260 17.88 28.76 -2.13
N LEU A 261 18.37 27.68 -1.50
CA LEU A 261 18.72 26.40 -2.18
C LEU A 261 17.58 25.88 -3.08
N ALA A 262 16.33 26.13 -2.68
CA ALA A 262 15.14 25.73 -3.43
C ALA A 262 14.97 26.46 -4.78
N SER A 263 15.50 27.67 -4.96
CA SER A 263 15.40 28.39 -6.24
C SER A 263 16.38 27.87 -7.29
N ARG A 264 17.36 27.05 -6.89
CA ARG A 264 18.39 26.46 -7.76
C ARG A 264 18.00 25.10 -8.30
N VAL A 265 17.01 24.44 -7.70
CA VAL A 265 16.48 23.17 -8.20
C VAL A 265 15.53 23.47 -9.38
N PRO A 266 15.76 22.90 -10.57
CA PRO A 266 14.86 23.08 -11.70
C PRO A 266 13.42 22.72 -11.31
N LYS A 267 12.45 23.53 -11.72
CA LYS A 267 11.02 23.23 -11.57
C LYS A 267 10.64 22.18 -12.64
N PRO A 268 10.15 20.99 -12.26
CA PRO A 268 9.51 20.04 -13.15
C PRO A 268 8.50 20.69 -14.11
N SER A 269 8.51 20.17 -15.33
CA SER A 269 7.66 20.57 -16.45
C SER A 269 6.16 20.31 -16.23
N LEU A 270 5.75 19.63 -15.15
CA LEU A 270 4.36 19.20 -14.91
C LEU A 270 3.67 19.89 -13.71
N TRP A 271 4.28 20.93 -13.12
CA TRP A 271 3.69 21.59 -11.95
C TRP A 271 2.59 22.59 -12.32
N GLN A 272 1.33 22.15 -12.31
CA GLN A 272 0.19 23.04 -12.09
C GLN A 272 -0.56 22.60 -10.84
N ARG A 273 -0.42 23.41 -9.77
CA ARG A 273 -1.30 23.37 -8.61
C ARG A 273 -2.69 23.82 -9.07
N PRO A 274 -3.76 23.03 -8.90
CA PRO A 274 -5.11 23.56 -9.03
C PRO A 274 -5.32 24.63 -7.95
N SER A 275 -5.74 25.82 -8.36
CA SER A 275 -6.08 26.91 -7.45
C SER A 275 -7.25 26.50 -6.55
N SER A 276 -7.08 26.71 -5.24
CA SER A 276 -8.08 26.46 -4.22
C SER A 276 -9.29 27.39 -4.37
N ALA A 277 -10.48 26.81 -4.52
CA ALA A 277 -11.73 27.48 -4.21
C ALA A 277 -12.22 26.97 -2.85
N THR A 278 -12.40 27.89 -1.90
CA THR A 278 -12.90 27.61 -0.56
C THR A 278 -14.42 27.65 -0.48
N ASN A 279 -14.94 26.88 0.49
CA ASN A 279 -16.25 26.90 1.13
C ASN A 279 -17.41 26.12 0.49
N ALA A 280 -17.93 25.16 1.28
CA ALA A 280 -19.29 25.30 1.83
C ALA A 280 -19.44 24.50 3.13
N ASN A 281 -19.78 25.20 4.21
CA ASN A 281 -20.37 24.64 5.43
C ASN A 281 -21.57 23.74 5.06
N LYS A 282 -21.57 22.48 5.48
CA LYS A 282 -22.77 21.64 5.47
C LYS A 282 -23.09 21.17 6.88
N LYS A 283 -24.30 21.53 7.32
CA LYS A 283 -24.92 21.05 8.56
C LYS A 283 -25.20 19.55 8.43
N PRO A 284 -24.98 18.74 9.48
CA PRO A 284 -25.44 17.35 9.47
C PRO A 284 -26.96 17.31 9.54
N ALA A 285 -27.57 16.47 8.71
CA ALA A 285 -28.96 16.08 8.86
C ALA A 285 -29.10 15.17 10.09
N THR A 286 -30.01 15.54 10.98
CA THR A 286 -30.34 14.79 12.19
C THR A 286 -31.32 13.68 11.81
N VAL A 287 -30.93 12.42 11.99
CA VAL A 287 -31.86 11.28 11.94
C VAL A 287 -32.17 10.86 13.38
N LEU A 288 -33.46 10.61 13.62
CA LEU A 288 -34.08 10.42 14.92
C LEU A 288 -33.88 9.00 15.45
N ALA A 289 -33.70 8.94 16.77
CA ALA A 289 -33.25 7.81 17.59
C ALA A 289 -34.29 6.69 17.80
N ILE A 290 -33.79 5.45 17.97
CA ILE A 290 -34.40 4.37 18.79
C ILE A 290 -33.29 3.56 19.48
N SER A 291 -33.52 3.21 20.76
CA SER A 291 -32.57 2.61 21.73
C SER A 291 -32.43 1.08 21.64
N PRO A 292 -31.27 0.48 21.99
CA PRO A 292 -31.02 -0.95 21.93
C PRO A 292 -31.23 -1.69 23.27
N GLN A 293 -31.82 -2.89 23.20
CA GLN A 293 -31.48 -4.03 24.08
C GLN A 293 -31.56 -5.36 23.29
N SER A 294 -30.47 -6.12 23.38
CA SER A 294 -30.39 -7.60 23.39
C SER A 294 -30.07 -8.42 22.11
N ALA A 295 -29.08 -9.30 22.32
CA ALA A 295 -28.93 -10.73 21.96
C ALA A 295 -28.66 -11.23 20.50
N LYS A 296 -27.62 -12.08 20.43
CA LYS A 296 -26.92 -12.66 19.27
C LYS A 296 -27.73 -13.71 18.50
N THR A 297 -28.15 -13.40 17.26
CA THR A 297 -28.83 -14.35 16.35
C THR A 297 -27.91 -14.94 15.27
N VAL A 298 -26.69 -14.40 15.08
CA VAL A 298 -25.80 -14.73 13.96
C VAL A 298 -24.44 -15.21 14.49
N PRO A 299 -23.76 -16.18 13.82
CA PRO A 299 -22.45 -16.63 14.27
C PRO A 299 -21.42 -15.50 14.26
N PRO A 300 -20.52 -15.43 15.27
CA PRO A 300 -19.50 -14.39 15.36
C PRO A 300 -18.37 -14.54 14.32
N PHE A 301 -18.30 -15.68 13.62
CA PHE A 301 -17.32 -15.92 12.57
C PHE A 301 -17.79 -17.00 11.60
N GLY A 302 -17.27 -16.96 10.37
CA GLY A 302 -17.31 -18.06 9.41
C GLY A 302 -15.92 -18.67 9.24
N ARG A 303 -15.86 -19.99 9.01
CA ARG A 303 -14.59 -20.71 8.91
C ARG A 303 -14.64 -21.75 7.81
N PHE A 304 -13.60 -21.78 7.00
CA PHE A 304 -13.35 -22.85 6.04
C PHE A 304 -11.87 -23.21 6.06
N ARG A 305 -11.54 -24.44 6.48
CA ARG A 305 -10.16 -24.92 6.67
C ARG A 305 -9.33 -23.95 7.54
N ASP A 306 -8.25 -23.40 7.00
CA ASP A 306 -7.34 -22.46 7.67
C ASP A 306 -7.77 -21.00 7.55
N GLN A 307 -8.92 -20.74 6.93
CA GLN A 307 -9.48 -19.40 6.75
C GLN A 307 -10.53 -19.12 7.82
N LEU A 308 -10.42 -17.96 8.46
CA LEU A 308 -11.35 -17.48 9.47
C LEU A 308 -11.75 -16.04 9.14
N HIS A 309 -13.04 -15.78 9.09
CA HIS A 309 -13.56 -14.42 8.98
C HIS A 309 -14.40 -14.11 10.22
N LEU A 310 -13.91 -13.19 11.04
CA LEU A 310 -14.63 -12.67 12.19
C LEU A 310 -15.52 -11.51 11.77
N SER A 311 -16.68 -11.43 12.38
CA SER A 311 -17.73 -10.53 11.97
C SER A 311 -18.32 -9.83 13.17
N GLY A 312 -18.35 -8.49 13.12
CA GLY A 312 -19.17 -7.69 14.01
C GLY A 312 -18.66 -7.61 15.46
N LEU A 313 -17.34 -7.60 15.69
CA LEU A 313 -16.80 -7.44 17.04
C LEU A 313 -17.01 -6.00 17.54
N MET A 314 -17.65 -5.89 18.70
CA MET A 314 -17.86 -4.64 19.45
C MET A 314 -17.40 -4.86 20.89
N SER A 315 -17.16 -3.78 21.63
CA SER A 315 -16.86 -3.92 23.06
C SER A 315 -18.05 -4.50 23.81
N SER A 316 -17.78 -5.42 24.73
CA SER A 316 -18.75 -5.92 25.71
C SER A 316 -19.32 -4.82 26.63
N ARG A 317 -18.64 -3.67 26.67
CA ARG A 317 -19.01 -2.46 27.43
C ARG A 317 -19.48 -1.31 26.52
N ALA A 318 -19.82 -1.59 25.27
CA ALA A 318 -20.36 -0.60 24.35
C ALA A 318 -21.55 0.15 24.99
N GLY A 319 -21.52 1.47 24.94
CA GLY A 319 -22.55 2.35 25.47
C GLY A 319 -22.31 2.83 26.90
N ASP A 320 -21.31 2.28 27.59
CA ASP A 320 -20.90 2.79 28.88
C ASP A 320 -20.06 4.07 28.72
N ALA A 321 -20.68 5.22 29.00
CA ALA A 321 -20.04 6.52 28.92
C ALA A 321 -18.83 6.69 29.87
N SER A 322 -18.67 5.82 30.87
CA SER A 322 -17.51 5.84 31.77
C SER A 322 -16.26 5.19 31.17
N VAL A 323 -16.41 4.38 30.12
CA VAL A 323 -15.31 3.65 29.49
C VAL A 323 -14.65 4.53 28.43
N SER A 324 -13.32 4.55 28.42
CA SER A 324 -12.55 5.25 27.38
C SER A 324 -12.48 4.43 26.09
N LEU A 325 -12.26 5.09 24.95
CA LEU A 325 -12.07 4.41 23.66
C LEU A 325 -10.92 3.39 23.71
N LYS A 326 -9.86 3.71 24.46
CA LYS A 326 -8.75 2.80 24.71
C LYS A 326 -9.22 1.49 25.36
N GLU A 327 -10.03 1.59 26.41
CA GLU A 327 -10.54 0.42 27.14
C GLU A 327 -11.53 -0.40 26.31
N GLU A 328 -12.31 0.22 25.43
CA GLU A 328 -13.13 -0.50 24.45
C GLU A 328 -12.26 -1.25 23.43
N MET A 329 -11.23 -0.61 22.89
CA MET A 329 -10.32 -1.25 21.92
C MET A 329 -9.57 -2.42 22.54
N VAL A 330 -9.10 -2.29 23.79
CA VAL A 330 -8.48 -3.40 24.53
C VAL A 330 -9.44 -4.58 24.66
N ASP A 331 -10.69 -4.32 25.07
CA ASP A 331 -11.71 -5.36 25.19
C ASP A 331 -12.07 -6.01 23.83
N ILE A 332 -12.14 -5.24 22.74
CA ILE A 332 -12.32 -5.77 21.37
C ILE A 332 -11.16 -6.69 21.00
N PHE A 333 -9.92 -6.28 21.28
CA PHE A 333 -8.74 -7.08 20.96
C PHE A 333 -8.58 -8.32 21.86
N ASP A 334 -8.98 -8.26 23.13
CA ASP A 334 -9.03 -9.43 24.01
C ASP A 334 -10.05 -10.47 23.54
N GLN A 335 -11.20 -10.01 23.03
CA GLN A 335 -12.19 -10.87 22.38
C GLN A 335 -11.64 -11.50 21.10
N LEU A 336 -10.97 -10.71 20.25
CA LEU A 336 -10.30 -11.20 19.04
C LEU A 336 -9.27 -12.28 19.37
N ASP A 337 -8.39 -12.02 20.34
CA ASP A 337 -7.39 -12.98 20.82
C ASP A 337 -8.03 -14.29 21.30
N THR A 338 -9.14 -14.19 22.03
CA THR A 338 -9.88 -15.36 22.52
C THR A 338 -10.40 -16.21 21.36
N ILE A 339 -10.97 -15.58 20.33
CA ILE A 339 -11.49 -16.28 19.15
C ILE A 339 -10.34 -16.88 18.34
N LEU A 340 -9.27 -16.13 18.06
CA LEU A 340 -8.11 -16.62 17.33
C LEU A 340 -7.48 -17.85 18.03
N ARG A 341 -7.27 -17.79 19.35
CA ARG A 341 -6.74 -18.92 20.13
C ARG A 341 -7.65 -20.14 20.06
N SER A 342 -8.97 -19.96 20.09
CA SER A 342 -9.93 -21.06 19.94
C SER A 342 -9.81 -21.78 18.57
N GLN A 343 -9.24 -21.10 17.58
CA GLN A 343 -9.00 -21.59 16.24
C GLN A 343 -7.52 -21.90 15.97
N ASN A 344 -6.67 -22.01 17.01
CA ASN A 344 -5.22 -22.22 16.86
C ASN A 344 -4.56 -21.19 15.92
N MET A 345 -4.96 -19.92 16.03
CA MET A 345 -4.42 -18.80 15.27
C MET A 345 -3.82 -17.76 16.22
N VAL A 346 -2.93 -16.94 15.70
CA VAL A 346 -2.31 -15.81 16.41
C VAL A 346 -2.66 -14.49 15.74
N LYS A 347 -2.48 -13.36 16.44
CA LYS A 347 -2.75 -12.02 15.87
C LYS A 347 -1.97 -11.72 14.58
N ALA A 348 -0.80 -12.33 14.39
CA ALA A 348 -0.01 -12.19 13.17
C ALA A 348 -0.67 -12.88 11.95
N ASP A 349 -1.61 -13.81 12.16
CA ASP A 349 -2.37 -14.45 11.08
C ASP A 349 -3.45 -13.53 10.48
N VAL A 350 -3.75 -12.39 11.13
CA VAL A 350 -4.75 -11.43 10.66
C VAL A 350 -4.22 -10.71 9.42
N CYS A 351 -4.92 -10.89 8.31
CA CYS A 351 -4.55 -10.40 6.98
C CYS A 351 -5.28 -9.12 6.57
N TYR A 352 -6.51 -8.94 7.06
CA TYR A 352 -7.33 -7.76 6.74
C TYR A 352 -8.17 -7.32 7.94
N LEU A 353 -8.33 -6.01 8.12
CA LEU A 353 -9.22 -5.37 9.09
C LEU A 353 -10.19 -4.41 8.42
N HIS A 354 -11.46 -4.48 8.79
CA HIS A 354 -12.43 -3.41 8.51
C HIS A 354 -12.84 -2.78 9.82
N LEU A 355 -12.66 -1.46 9.93
CA LEU A 355 -13.03 -0.69 11.10
C LEU A 355 -14.13 0.30 10.72
N TYR A 356 -15.33 0.08 11.25
CA TYR A 356 -16.41 1.06 11.17
C TYR A 356 -16.43 1.84 12.49
N VAL A 357 -16.31 3.15 12.39
CA VAL A 357 -16.18 4.03 13.57
C VAL A 357 -17.37 4.97 13.64
N GLN A 358 -17.79 5.29 14.86
CA GLN A 358 -18.89 6.22 15.07
C GLN A 358 -18.51 7.65 14.67
N ASP A 359 -17.24 8.04 14.90
CA ASP A 359 -16.71 9.38 14.64
C ASP A 359 -15.23 9.28 14.21
N MET A 360 -14.90 9.87 13.06
CA MET A 360 -13.56 9.87 12.50
C MET A 360 -12.56 10.72 13.32
N VAL A 361 -13.02 11.53 14.28
CA VAL A 361 -12.16 12.17 15.29
C VAL A 361 -11.39 11.13 16.10
N ALA A 362 -11.93 9.92 16.27
CA ALA A 362 -11.28 8.81 16.97
C ALA A 362 -10.08 8.21 16.22
N PHE A 363 -9.90 8.51 14.92
CA PHE A 363 -8.95 7.84 14.03
C PHE A 363 -7.51 7.80 14.56
N ARG A 364 -7.02 8.91 15.14
CA ARG A 364 -5.66 8.98 15.70
C ARG A 364 -5.49 8.05 16.90
N GLN A 365 -6.46 8.01 17.80
CA GLN A 365 -6.42 7.14 18.98
C GLN A 365 -6.53 5.67 18.57
N LEU A 366 -7.39 5.36 17.60
CA LEU A 366 -7.52 4.00 17.05
C LEU A 366 -6.21 3.50 16.46
N ASN A 367 -5.51 4.35 15.70
CA ASN A 367 -4.19 4.01 15.17
C ASN A 367 -3.20 3.68 16.28
N ILE A 368 -3.19 4.42 17.41
CA ILE A 368 -2.31 4.12 18.54
C ILE A 368 -2.62 2.73 19.13
N GLU A 369 -3.89 2.39 19.34
CA GLU A 369 -4.25 1.08 19.91
C GLU A 369 -4.02 -0.07 18.90
N CYS A 370 -4.26 0.15 17.61
CA CYS A 370 -3.88 -0.82 16.56
C CYS A 370 -2.37 -1.07 16.52
N ILE A 371 -1.52 -0.04 16.64
CA ILE A 371 -0.05 -0.20 16.75
C ILE A 371 0.29 -1.05 17.96
N ARG A 372 -0.31 -0.76 19.12
CA ARG A 372 -0.03 -1.50 20.35
C ARG A 372 -0.39 -2.99 20.23
N TYR A 373 -1.48 -3.29 19.54
CA TYR A 373 -1.94 -4.67 19.40
C TYR A 373 -1.20 -5.44 18.29
N PHE A 374 -1.23 -4.94 17.05
CA PHE A 374 -0.63 -5.62 15.89
C PHE A 374 0.88 -5.42 15.76
N GLY A 375 1.44 -4.37 16.37
CA GLY A 375 2.83 -3.98 16.15
C GLY A 375 3.04 -3.36 14.78
N LEU A 376 4.29 -3.37 14.32
CA LEU A 376 4.71 -2.83 13.02
C LEU A 376 5.15 -3.92 12.03
N ASN A 377 5.09 -5.17 12.46
CA ASN A 377 5.57 -6.34 11.72
C ASN A 377 4.37 -6.98 11.01
N LEU A 378 4.42 -7.06 9.68
CA LEU A 378 3.35 -7.64 8.85
C LEU A 378 1.92 -7.19 9.23
N PRO A 379 1.67 -5.87 9.40
CA PRO A 379 0.35 -5.41 9.79
C PRO A 379 -0.68 -5.77 8.71
N PRO A 380 -1.94 -6.05 9.07
CA PRO A 380 -3.00 -6.34 8.11
C PRO A 380 -3.28 -5.14 7.18
N SER A 381 -3.85 -5.42 6.02
CA SER A 381 -4.49 -4.39 5.19
C SER A 381 -5.70 -3.86 5.94
N ARG A 382 -6.08 -2.61 5.68
CA ARG A 382 -7.19 -1.99 6.42
C ARG A 382 -8.04 -1.04 5.60
N SER A 383 -9.34 -1.07 5.87
CA SER A 383 -10.33 -0.06 5.49
C SER A 383 -10.95 0.54 6.75
N CYS A 384 -11.11 1.86 6.82
CA CYS A 384 -11.63 2.52 8.02
C CYS A 384 -12.54 3.70 7.67
N VAL A 385 -13.83 3.55 7.96
CA VAL A 385 -14.87 4.50 7.53
C VAL A 385 -15.79 4.90 8.68
N GLU A 386 -16.37 6.10 8.61
CA GLU A 386 -17.31 6.57 9.64
C GLU A 386 -18.75 6.21 9.29
N THR A 387 -19.43 5.54 10.21
CA THR A 387 -20.86 5.24 10.12
C THR A 387 -21.54 5.78 11.37
N LYS A 388 -22.06 7.02 11.30
CA LYS A 388 -22.66 7.71 12.46
C LYS A 388 -23.79 6.92 13.11
N ALA A 389 -24.53 6.17 12.31
CA ALA A 389 -25.60 5.28 12.76
C ALA A 389 -25.14 4.19 13.77
N LEU A 390 -23.82 4.00 13.97
CA LEU A 390 -23.32 3.21 15.10
C LEU A 390 -23.70 3.81 16.47
N SER A 391 -24.04 5.11 16.53
CA SER A 391 -24.61 5.73 17.74
C SER A 391 -25.86 5.03 18.24
N ASP A 392 -26.62 4.41 17.33
CA ASP A 392 -27.91 3.81 17.63
C ASP A 392 -27.76 2.43 18.29
N VAL A 393 -26.60 1.80 18.11
CA VAL A 393 -26.19 0.54 18.78
C VAL A 393 -25.21 0.77 19.92
N SER A 394 -25.00 2.02 20.33
CA SER A 394 -24.12 2.45 21.42
C SER A 394 -22.65 2.02 21.28
N ALA A 395 -22.17 1.66 20.08
CA ALA A 395 -20.80 1.22 19.85
C ALA A 395 -19.98 2.32 19.17
N ARG A 396 -18.76 2.61 19.67
CA ARG A 396 -17.85 3.54 19.00
C ARG A 396 -17.09 2.89 17.85
N VAL A 397 -16.88 1.58 17.92
CA VAL A 397 -16.08 0.79 16.97
C VAL A 397 -16.76 -0.54 16.72
N LEU A 398 -16.88 -0.88 15.45
CA LEU A 398 -17.26 -2.19 14.94
C LEU A 398 -16.11 -2.74 14.09
N LEU A 399 -15.65 -3.95 14.41
CA LEU A 399 -14.49 -4.59 13.79
C LEU A 399 -14.88 -5.89 13.08
N ASP A 400 -14.52 -5.98 11.81
CA ASP A 400 -14.40 -7.25 11.09
C ASP A 400 -12.93 -7.58 10.83
N CYS A 401 -12.60 -8.86 10.76
CA CYS A 401 -11.28 -9.24 10.29
C CYS A 401 -11.24 -10.58 9.57
N PHE A 402 -10.30 -10.67 8.64
CA PHE A 402 -9.96 -11.91 7.95
C PHE A 402 -8.59 -12.40 8.41
N ALA A 403 -8.50 -13.66 8.82
CA ALA A 403 -7.28 -14.32 9.26
C ALA A 403 -7.03 -15.63 8.49
N LEU A 404 -5.76 -15.95 8.28
CA LEU A 404 -5.32 -17.16 7.59
C LEU A 404 -4.26 -17.87 8.43
N ARG A 405 -4.55 -19.08 8.92
CA ARG A 405 -3.73 -19.77 9.91
C ARG A 405 -2.34 -20.05 9.35
N GLY A 406 -1.31 -19.72 10.14
CA GLY A 406 0.09 -19.93 9.76
C GLY A 406 0.65 -18.85 8.83
N SER A 407 -0.16 -17.86 8.43
CA SER A 407 0.31 -16.74 7.60
C SER A 407 1.16 -15.73 8.39
N GLY A 408 1.13 -15.76 9.72
CA GLY A 408 1.93 -14.92 10.59
C GLY A 408 3.37 -15.37 10.82
N GLU A 409 3.74 -16.59 10.42
CA GLU A 409 5.09 -17.14 10.59
C GLU A 409 5.84 -17.16 9.25
N GLN A 410 6.62 -16.12 8.93
CA GLN A 410 7.49 -16.08 7.76
C GLN A 410 8.77 -16.92 7.93
N LYS A 411 8.66 -18.18 8.38
CA LYS A 411 9.83 -19.06 8.40
C LYS A 411 9.95 -19.81 7.08
N LEU A 412 11.18 -19.84 6.56
CA LEU A 412 11.73 -20.67 5.47
C LEU A 412 11.49 -22.18 5.59
N GLN A 413 10.54 -22.61 6.41
CA GLN A 413 10.03 -23.97 6.40
C GLN A 413 9.12 -24.15 5.18
N SER A 414 8.96 -25.39 4.74
CA SER A 414 8.00 -25.85 3.75
C SER A 414 6.54 -25.69 4.22
N LEU A 415 6.20 -24.52 4.75
CA LEU A 415 4.86 -24.16 5.21
C LEU A 415 3.94 -24.04 3.99
N ARG A 416 2.75 -24.64 4.13
CA ARG A 416 1.68 -24.66 3.12
C ARG A 416 1.05 -23.29 2.84
N VAL A 417 1.34 -22.26 3.64
CA VAL A 417 0.62 -20.98 3.59
C VAL A 417 1.63 -19.84 3.41
N ARG A 418 1.49 -19.10 2.31
CA ARG A 418 2.36 -17.96 1.98
C ARG A 418 1.58 -16.66 2.00
N ARG A 419 2.10 -15.68 2.76
CA ARG A 419 1.62 -14.30 2.82
C ARG A 419 2.78 -13.34 2.58
N ASP A 420 2.67 -12.54 1.53
CA ASP A 420 3.58 -11.43 1.25
C ASP A 420 2.86 -10.11 1.60
N VAL A 421 3.56 -9.14 2.21
CA VAL A 421 2.97 -7.89 2.70
C VAL A 421 3.70 -6.70 2.10
N LEU A 422 2.95 -5.77 1.50
CA LEU A 422 3.51 -4.51 1.01
C LEU A 422 3.15 -3.39 1.98
N HIS A 423 4.17 -2.88 2.66
CA HIS A 423 4.04 -1.77 3.60
C HIS A 423 4.96 -0.61 3.16
N VAL A 424 4.36 0.46 2.67
CA VAL A 424 5.00 1.73 2.33
C VAL A 424 4.86 2.66 3.52
N LYS A 425 5.97 2.91 4.23
CA LYS A 425 6.03 3.84 5.37
C LYS A 425 6.69 5.16 5.00
N SER A 426 7.60 5.14 4.03
CA SER A 426 8.29 6.34 3.56
C SER A 426 7.39 7.22 2.70
N ILE A 427 7.47 8.54 2.88
CA ILE A 427 6.95 9.49 1.88
C ILE A 427 7.80 9.34 0.62
N SER A 428 7.16 9.19 -0.54
CA SER A 428 7.82 8.81 -1.79
C SER A 428 7.10 9.36 -3.01
N ALA A 429 7.72 9.29 -4.19
CA ALA A 429 7.13 9.81 -5.42
C ALA A 429 6.12 8.86 -6.08
N TRP A 430 6.14 7.56 -5.75
CA TRP A 430 5.39 6.54 -6.48
C TRP A 430 4.03 6.19 -5.86
N ALA A 431 3.93 6.05 -4.52
CA ALA A 431 2.70 5.68 -3.82
C ALA A 431 2.61 6.33 -2.43
N PRO A 432 1.39 6.61 -1.94
CA PRO A 432 1.21 7.22 -0.63
C PRO A 432 1.60 6.23 0.49
N CYS A 433 2.28 6.73 1.52
CA CYS A 433 2.52 5.93 2.71
C CYS A 433 1.22 5.74 3.53
N CYS A 434 1.17 4.69 4.34
CA CYS A 434 0.01 4.45 5.19
C CYS A 434 -0.14 5.55 6.23
N ILE A 435 -1.35 6.11 6.37
CA ILE A 435 -1.66 7.11 7.39
C ILE A 435 -2.03 6.49 8.75
N GLY A 436 -1.68 5.22 8.96
CA GLY A 436 -1.95 4.41 10.15
C GLY A 436 -1.23 3.06 10.09
N PRO A 437 -1.38 2.21 11.11
CA PRO A 437 -0.63 0.95 11.25
C PRO A 437 -1.25 -0.20 10.47
N TYR A 438 -1.23 -0.08 9.16
CA TYR A 438 -1.71 -1.09 8.25
C TYR A 438 -0.75 -1.19 7.08
N SER A 439 -0.84 -2.28 6.32
CA SER A 439 -0.12 -2.42 5.06
C SER A 439 -1.00 -1.98 3.89
N GLN A 440 -0.39 -1.56 2.79
CA GLN A 440 -1.10 -1.21 1.56
C GLN A 440 -1.77 -2.44 0.96
N ALA A 441 -1.14 -3.61 1.07
CA ALA A 441 -1.74 -4.86 0.64
C ALA A 441 -1.16 -6.10 1.34
N ASN A 442 -1.96 -7.16 1.32
CA ASN A 442 -1.54 -8.52 1.63
C ASN A 442 -1.79 -9.41 0.43
N VAL A 443 -0.79 -10.19 0.03
CA VAL A 443 -0.87 -11.16 -1.06
C VAL A 443 -0.89 -12.57 -0.48
N LEU A 444 -1.98 -13.30 -0.73
CA LEU A 444 -2.23 -14.63 -0.18
C LEU A 444 -1.99 -15.68 -1.26
N HIS A 445 -1.21 -16.70 -0.94
CA HIS A 445 -0.85 -17.81 -1.83
C HIS A 445 -0.35 -17.37 -3.21
N ARG A 446 0.35 -16.22 -3.27
CA ARG A 446 0.82 -15.55 -4.50
C ARG A 446 -0.28 -15.25 -5.53
N ALA A 447 -1.54 -15.24 -5.12
CA ALA A 447 -2.68 -15.25 -6.02
C ALA A 447 -3.65 -14.10 -5.75
N LEU A 448 -4.16 -14.00 -4.52
CA LEU A 448 -5.18 -13.02 -4.14
C LEU A 448 -4.53 -11.85 -3.39
N ILE A 449 -4.75 -10.64 -3.88
CA ILE A 449 -4.29 -9.38 -3.29
C ILE A 449 -5.47 -8.74 -2.57
N LEU A 450 -5.30 -8.45 -1.28
CA LEU A 450 -6.26 -7.70 -0.47
C LEU A 450 -5.72 -6.28 -0.24
N LEU A 451 -6.26 -5.29 -0.95
CA LEU A 451 -5.80 -3.90 -0.90
C LEU A 451 -6.45 -3.14 0.25
N ALA A 452 -5.66 -2.37 0.99
CA ALA A 452 -6.17 -1.41 1.96
C ALA A 452 -6.94 -0.27 1.25
N GLY A 453 -7.79 0.43 2.00
CA GLY A 453 -8.53 1.58 1.51
C GLY A 453 -7.59 2.69 0.99
N GLN A 454 -7.84 3.12 -0.25
CA GLN A 454 -7.07 4.17 -0.92
C GLN A 454 -7.88 5.47 -0.93
N ILE A 455 -7.36 6.48 -0.22
CA ILE A 455 -7.84 7.87 -0.32
C ILE A 455 -6.96 8.68 -1.30
N ALA A 456 -7.47 9.82 -1.73
CA ALA A 456 -6.91 10.63 -2.82
C ALA A 456 -5.68 11.46 -2.41
N LEU A 457 -4.68 10.83 -1.81
CA LEU A 457 -3.44 11.49 -1.42
C LEU A 457 -2.49 11.62 -2.61
N TYR A 458 -1.82 12.76 -2.70
CA TYR A 458 -0.72 12.95 -3.63
C TYR A 458 0.58 12.44 -2.99
N PRO A 459 1.19 11.34 -3.50
CA PRO A 459 2.26 10.60 -2.80
C PRO A 459 3.42 11.44 -2.25
N PRO A 460 4.02 12.38 -3.02
CA PRO A 460 5.21 13.09 -2.55
C PRO A 460 4.96 14.04 -1.38
N THR A 461 3.71 14.52 -1.23
CA THR A 461 3.33 15.53 -0.22
C THR A 461 2.44 14.96 0.87
N MET A 462 1.77 13.84 0.59
CA MET A 462 0.70 13.30 1.42
C MET A 462 -0.48 14.26 1.62
N ASP A 463 -0.63 15.28 0.76
CA ASP A 463 -1.79 16.16 0.74
C ASP A 463 -2.96 15.49 0.03
N LEU A 464 -4.18 15.73 0.50
CA LEU A 464 -5.39 15.30 -0.19
C LEU A 464 -5.59 16.14 -1.46
N VAL A 465 -5.83 15.49 -2.59
CA VAL A 465 -6.09 16.17 -3.86
C VAL A 465 -7.38 16.99 -3.77
N ALA A 466 -7.27 18.27 -4.09
CA ALA A 466 -8.39 19.19 -4.14
C ALA A 466 -9.33 18.86 -5.32
N GLY A 467 -10.64 18.99 -5.11
CA GLY A 467 -11.66 18.76 -6.13
C GLY A 467 -12.86 17.97 -5.61
N GLY A 468 -13.76 17.62 -6.51
CA GLY A 468 -14.93 16.78 -6.20
C GLY A 468 -14.60 15.28 -6.18
N GLN A 469 -15.63 14.46 -5.94
CA GLN A 469 -15.53 13.00 -5.86
C GLN A 469 -14.84 12.37 -7.07
N ALA A 470 -15.14 12.84 -8.30
CA ALA A 470 -14.53 12.28 -9.51
C ALA A 470 -13.00 12.45 -9.55
N VAL A 471 -12.50 13.64 -9.21
CA VAL A 471 -11.05 13.93 -9.18
C VAL A 471 -10.36 13.10 -8.11
N GLN A 472 -10.97 13.01 -6.93
CA GLN A 472 -10.46 12.18 -5.85
C GLN A 472 -10.47 10.70 -6.22
N ALA A 473 -11.54 10.19 -6.82
CA ALA A 473 -11.63 8.81 -7.28
C ALA A 473 -10.53 8.46 -8.29
N THR A 474 -10.26 9.35 -9.27
CA THR A 474 -9.15 9.17 -10.20
C THR A 474 -7.81 9.03 -9.47
N GLN A 475 -7.54 9.87 -8.47
CA GLN A 475 -6.30 9.76 -7.69
C GLN A 475 -6.27 8.47 -6.83
N CYS A 476 -7.40 8.08 -6.22
CA CYS A 476 -7.49 6.81 -5.48
C CYS A 476 -7.16 5.61 -6.37
N PHE A 477 -7.71 5.56 -7.60
CA PHE A 477 -7.40 4.50 -8.56
C PHE A 477 -5.95 4.54 -9.04
N ARG A 478 -5.36 5.71 -9.25
CA ARG A 478 -3.93 5.82 -9.56
C ARG A 478 -3.07 5.29 -8.42
N ASN A 479 -3.38 5.65 -7.17
CA ASN A 479 -2.68 5.13 -5.99
C ASN A 479 -2.82 3.60 -5.90
N ALA A 480 -4.04 3.07 -6.08
CA ALA A 480 -4.29 1.64 -6.11
C ALA A 480 -3.50 0.93 -7.21
N CYS A 481 -3.46 1.49 -8.42
CA CYS A 481 -2.72 0.96 -9.56
C CYS A 481 -1.23 0.81 -9.24
N ARG A 482 -0.60 1.86 -8.69
CA ARG A 482 0.82 1.84 -8.30
C ARG A 482 1.13 0.77 -7.26
N VAL A 483 0.24 0.56 -6.29
CA VAL A 483 0.37 -0.52 -5.29
C VAL A 483 0.19 -1.89 -5.94
N LEU A 484 -0.73 -2.05 -6.89
CA LEU A 484 -0.94 -3.31 -7.60
C LEU A 484 0.23 -3.65 -8.54
N GLU A 485 0.77 -2.67 -9.27
CA GLU A 485 1.99 -2.83 -10.10
C GLU A 485 3.15 -3.32 -9.23
N ALA A 486 3.26 -2.80 -8.01
CA ALA A 486 4.26 -3.25 -7.05
C ALA A 486 4.16 -4.73 -6.67
N LEU A 487 2.97 -5.31 -6.86
CA LEU A 487 2.62 -6.68 -6.51
C LEU A 487 2.42 -7.55 -7.75
N GLN A 488 3.01 -7.16 -8.88
CA GLN A 488 2.88 -7.87 -10.16
C GLN A 488 1.40 -7.98 -10.56
N SER A 489 0.66 -6.88 -10.48
CA SER A 489 -0.76 -6.79 -10.82
C SER A 489 -1.10 -5.39 -11.35
N ASN A 490 -2.35 -5.12 -11.72
CA ASN A 490 -2.83 -3.82 -12.17
C ASN A 490 -4.35 -3.72 -11.96
N LEU A 491 -4.98 -2.62 -12.38
CA LEU A 491 -6.43 -2.45 -12.18
C LEU A 491 -7.30 -3.38 -13.04
N ARG A 492 -6.79 -3.91 -14.15
CA ARG A 492 -7.50 -4.90 -14.98
C ARG A 492 -7.53 -6.30 -14.37
N HIS A 493 -6.79 -6.50 -13.28
CA HIS A 493 -6.78 -7.75 -12.52
C HIS A 493 -7.72 -7.73 -11.30
N VAL A 494 -8.46 -6.64 -11.10
CA VAL A 494 -9.41 -6.48 -9.99
C VAL A 494 -10.57 -7.45 -10.13
N CYS A 495 -10.87 -8.19 -9.05
CA CYS A 495 -11.95 -9.17 -9.00
C CYS A 495 -13.16 -8.70 -8.17
N SER A 496 -13.01 -7.70 -7.30
CA SER A 496 -14.10 -7.11 -6.52
C SER A 496 -13.65 -5.78 -5.90
N GLY A 497 -14.59 -4.88 -5.59
CA GLY A 497 -14.28 -3.64 -4.89
C GLY A 497 -15.46 -2.95 -4.22
N VAL A 498 -15.15 -2.20 -3.15
CA VAL A 498 -16.08 -1.31 -2.46
C VAL A 498 -15.55 0.12 -2.56
N ILE A 499 -16.39 1.03 -3.03
CA ILE A 499 -16.10 2.45 -3.13
C ILE A 499 -16.93 3.16 -2.07
N TYR A 500 -16.28 3.63 -1.03
CA TYR A 500 -16.91 4.46 -0.03
C TYR A 500 -16.90 5.91 -0.49
N THR A 501 -18.00 6.62 -0.31
CA THR A 501 -18.09 8.05 -0.63
C THR A 501 -18.85 8.82 0.42
N THR A 502 -18.56 10.11 0.56
CA THR A 502 -19.28 11.03 1.45
C THR A 502 -20.10 12.02 0.62
N GLY A 503 -21.18 12.56 1.18
CA GLY A 503 -22.04 13.50 0.46
C GLY A 503 -23.46 13.58 1.02
N GLY A 504 -24.37 14.21 0.27
CA GLY A 504 -25.79 14.21 0.61
C GLY A 504 -26.47 12.91 0.17
N ALA A 505 -27.25 12.28 1.04
CA ALA A 505 -27.92 10.99 0.78
C ALA A 505 -28.79 11.00 -0.50
N ASP A 506 -29.35 12.14 -0.87
CA ASP A 506 -30.23 12.27 -2.04
C ASP A 506 -29.50 12.34 -3.40
N ASN A 507 -28.16 12.39 -3.42
CA ASN A 507 -27.41 12.56 -4.67
C ASN A 507 -27.16 11.23 -5.42
N ARG A 508 -28.25 10.65 -5.94
CA ARG A 508 -28.22 9.42 -6.73
C ARG A 508 -27.30 9.50 -7.95
N GLU A 509 -27.39 10.59 -8.70
CA GLU A 509 -26.62 10.80 -9.94
C GLU A 509 -25.10 10.77 -9.68
N ALA A 510 -24.64 11.39 -8.58
CA ALA A 510 -23.23 11.33 -8.22
C ALA A 510 -22.74 9.91 -7.91
N ARG A 511 -23.57 9.10 -7.23
CA ARG A 511 -23.24 7.69 -6.96
C ARG A 511 -23.18 6.87 -8.24
N GLU A 512 -24.14 7.05 -9.16
CA GLU A 512 -24.14 6.35 -10.46
C GLU A 512 -22.95 6.77 -11.33
N SER A 513 -22.63 8.06 -11.37
CA SER A 513 -21.44 8.56 -12.05
C SER A 513 -20.15 8.01 -11.45
N LEU A 514 -20.09 7.81 -10.12
CA LEU A 514 -18.94 7.23 -9.45
C LEU A 514 -18.77 5.75 -9.78
N VAL A 515 -19.87 4.98 -9.88
CA VAL A 515 -19.82 3.58 -10.35
C VAL A 515 -19.27 3.51 -11.78
N ALA A 516 -19.82 4.33 -12.69
CA ALA A 516 -19.39 4.36 -14.09
C ALA A 516 -17.92 4.80 -14.23
N GLY A 517 -17.52 5.85 -13.52
CA GLY A 517 -16.13 6.32 -13.51
C GLY A 517 -15.17 5.28 -12.93
N SER A 518 -15.58 4.57 -11.88
CA SER A 518 -14.80 3.47 -11.30
C SER A 518 -14.56 2.34 -12.29
N ARG A 519 -15.61 1.90 -13.02
CA ARG A 519 -15.47 0.90 -14.09
C ARG A 519 -14.51 1.38 -15.18
N HIS A 520 -14.62 2.64 -15.58
CA HIS A 520 -13.74 3.22 -16.59
C HIS A 520 -12.27 3.19 -16.14
N HIS A 521 -11.98 3.51 -14.87
CA HIS A 521 -10.62 3.43 -14.34
C HIS A 521 -10.07 2.01 -14.29
N LEU A 522 -10.90 0.99 -14.01
CA LEU A 522 -10.45 -0.40 -14.08
C LEU A 522 -10.03 -0.80 -15.49
N VAL A 523 -10.86 -0.47 -16.49
CA VAL A 523 -10.63 -0.81 -17.91
C VAL A 523 -9.42 -0.05 -18.49
N THR A 524 -9.28 1.22 -18.15
CA THR A 524 -8.21 2.10 -18.68
C THR A 524 -6.94 2.07 -17.85
N ASN A 525 -6.86 1.22 -16.82
CA ASN A 525 -5.77 1.21 -15.85
C ASN A 525 -5.47 2.61 -15.28
N ALA A 526 -6.52 3.38 -14.99
CA ALA A 526 -6.47 4.78 -14.56
C ALA A 526 -5.68 5.73 -15.48
N GLY A 527 -5.57 5.37 -16.77
CA GLY A 527 -4.78 6.09 -17.77
C GLY A 527 -3.27 5.88 -17.64
N LEU A 528 -2.82 4.91 -16.84
CA LEU A 528 -1.43 4.49 -16.73
C LEU A 528 -1.14 3.38 -17.75
N ARG A 529 0.11 3.27 -18.19
CA ARG A 529 0.56 2.22 -19.10
C ARG A 529 0.38 0.85 -18.44
N ASP A 530 -0.11 -0.13 -19.19
CA ASP A 530 -0.18 -1.51 -18.73
C ASP A 530 1.15 -2.22 -19.06
N GLU A 531 1.97 -2.48 -18.04
CA GLU A 531 3.26 -3.16 -18.20
C GLU A 531 3.13 -4.65 -18.57
N PHE A 532 1.92 -5.22 -18.45
CA PHE A 532 1.63 -6.63 -18.75
C PHE A 532 0.95 -6.84 -20.12
N GLU A 533 0.90 -5.81 -20.97
CA GLU A 533 0.44 -5.91 -22.36
C GLU A 533 1.55 -6.40 -23.31
N SER A 534 2.83 -6.25 -22.95
CA SER A 534 3.97 -6.46 -23.87
C SER A 534 5.03 -7.44 -23.36
N THR A 535 4.72 -8.29 -22.37
CA THR A 535 5.62 -9.39 -22.01
C THR A 535 5.55 -10.43 -23.11
N ASP A 536 6.39 -10.26 -24.15
CA ASP A 536 6.65 -11.27 -25.18
C ASP A 536 7.24 -12.52 -24.51
N ASP A 537 6.39 -13.43 -24.03
CA ASP A 537 6.82 -14.80 -23.84
C ASP A 537 6.85 -15.41 -25.25
N SER A 538 8.06 -15.49 -25.82
CA SER A 538 8.37 -15.75 -27.24
C SER A 538 7.81 -17.02 -27.88
N ASP A 539 6.92 -17.75 -27.21
CA ASP A 539 6.45 -19.08 -27.61
C ASP A 539 4.93 -19.17 -27.90
N GLU A 540 4.09 -18.14 -27.66
CA GLU A 540 2.62 -18.21 -27.88
C GLU A 540 1.99 -16.97 -28.55
N SER A 541 2.37 -16.63 -29.79
CA SER A 541 1.93 -15.37 -30.44
C SER A 541 0.44 -15.26 -30.85
N ASP A 542 -0.37 -16.33 -30.79
CA ASP A 542 -1.82 -16.27 -31.08
C ASP A 542 -2.70 -16.30 -29.81
N ASP A 543 -2.22 -16.89 -28.70
CA ASP A 543 -3.01 -17.03 -27.46
C ASP A 543 -2.97 -15.76 -26.59
N GLU A 544 -1.96 -14.90 -26.71
CA GLU A 544 -1.80 -13.72 -25.85
C GLU A 544 -2.80 -12.59 -26.11
N VAL A 545 -3.14 -12.31 -27.37
CA VAL A 545 -4.18 -11.32 -27.73
C VAL A 545 -5.52 -11.73 -27.11
N SER A 546 -5.83 -13.03 -27.13
CA SER A 546 -7.06 -13.58 -26.53
C SER A 546 -7.10 -13.44 -25.00
N LYS A 547 -5.96 -13.55 -24.33
CA LYS A 547 -5.84 -13.43 -22.86
C LYS A 547 -5.92 -11.96 -22.41
N SER A 548 -5.43 -11.01 -23.19
CA SER A 548 -5.61 -9.57 -22.91
C SER A 548 -7.08 -9.16 -22.99
N ASP A 549 -7.78 -9.56 -24.05
CA ASP A 549 -9.21 -9.29 -24.22
C ASP A 549 -10.03 -9.98 -23.12
N ALA A 550 -9.70 -11.23 -22.76
CA ALA A 550 -10.35 -11.93 -21.65
C ALA A 550 -10.18 -11.21 -20.30
N ARG A 551 -8.99 -10.66 -20.00
CA ARG A 551 -8.77 -9.82 -18.79
C ARG A 551 -9.65 -8.58 -18.81
N LEU A 552 -9.77 -7.94 -19.97
CA LEU A 552 -10.61 -6.76 -20.15
C LEU A 552 -12.09 -7.08 -19.97
N GLU A 553 -12.58 -8.17 -20.55
CA GLU A 553 -13.96 -8.66 -20.37
C GLU A 553 -14.24 -9.00 -18.92
N PHE A 554 -13.30 -9.66 -18.23
CA PHE A 554 -13.40 -9.96 -16.82
C PHE A 554 -13.59 -8.68 -15.99
N VAL A 555 -12.73 -7.67 -16.16
CA VAL A 555 -12.78 -6.48 -15.31
C VAL A 555 -13.97 -5.56 -15.61
N LYS A 556 -14.46 -5.53 -16.86
CA LYS A 556 -15.64 -4.72 -17.26
C LYS A 556 -16.84 -4.98 -16.36
N GLN A 557 -17.06 -6.24 -16.00
CA GLN A 557 -18.17 -6.69 -15.16
C GLN A 557 -17.75 -7.10 -13.75
N ALA A 558 -16.53 -6.75 -13.31
CA ALA A 558 -16.10 -7.01 -11.95
C ALA A 558 -17.11 -6.42 -10.94
N PRO A 559 -17.46 -7.18 -9.88
CA PRO A 559 -18.30 -6.70 -8.79
C PRO A 559 -17.78 -5.39 -8.19
N LEU A 560 -18.57 -4.34 -8.29
CA LEU A 560 -18.30 -3.05 -7.66
C LEU A 560 -19.53 -2.57 -6.90
N LEU A 561 -19.29 -2.07 -5.70
CA LEU A 561 -20.32 -1.51 -4.84
C LEU A 561 -19.93 -0.10 -4.42
N VAL A 562 -20.78 0.89 -4.73
CA VAL A 562 -20.67 2.23 -4.12
C VAL A 562 -21.55 2.30 -2.87
N VAL A 563 -20.93 2.69 -1.75
CA VAL A 563 -21.58 2.86 -0.44
C VAL A 563 -21.33 4.28 0.05
N GLN A 564 -22.38 4.96 0.48
CA GLN A 564 -22.25 6.27 1.07
C GLN A 564 -22.16 6.19 2.59
N VAL A 565 -21.11 6.78 3.14
CA VAL A 565 -20.79 6.80 4.56
C VAL A 565 -20.68 8.25 5.04
N SER A 566 -20.69 8.43 6.36
CA SER A 566 -20.84 9.76 6.95
C SER A 566 -19.59 10.61 6.75
N ASN A 567 -18.41 10.02 6.95
CA ASN A 567 -17.10 10.65 6.74
C ASN A 567 -16.04 9.59 6.41
N LEU A 568 -14.90 10.06 5.90
CA LEU A 568 -13.71 9.27 5.60
C LEU A 568 -12.48 9.91 6.25
N PRO A 569 -11.36 9.17 6.40
CA PRO A 569 -10.13 9.70 6.94
C PRO A 569 -9.65 10.96 6.20
N ARG A 570 -9.15 11.95 6.95
CA ARG A 570 -8.67 13.25 6.44
C ARG A 570 -9.71 14.02 5.60
N ASP A 571 -11.00 13.85 5.91
CA ASP A 571 -12.10 14.52 5.22
C ASP A 571 -12.15 14.20 3.71
N ALA A 572 -11.66 13.01 3.33
CA ALA A 572 -11.75 12.53 1.95
C ALA A 572 -13.22 12.39 1.50
N LEU A 573 -13.45 12.55 0.20
CA LEU A 573 -14.76 12.36 -0.42
C LEU A 573 -14.95 10.94 -0.95
N VAL A 574 -13.85 10.25 -1.23
CA VAL A 574 -13.84 8.89 -1.79
C VAL A 574 -12.70 8.07 -1.16
N GLU A 575 -13.02 6.84 -0.76
CA GLU A 575 -12.05 5.80 -0.40
C GLU A 575 -12.36 4.55 -1.22
N ILE A 576 -11.32 3.92 -1.78
CA ILE A 576 -11.48 2.76 -2.67
C ILE A 576 -10.79 1.55 -2.07
N GLU A 577 -11.56 0.49 -1.84
CA GLU A 577 -11.11 -0.81 -1.37
C GLU A 577 -11.23 -1.82 -2.52
N LEU A 578 -10.14 -2.52 -2.87
CA LEU A 578 -10.12 -3.48 -3.97
C LEU A 578 -9.56 -4.83 -3.54
N GLN A 579 -10.06 -5.87 -4.19
CA GLN A 579 -9.42 -7.19 -4.24
C GLN A 579 -9.01 -7.46 -5.69
N ALA A 580 -7.79 -7.95 -5.87
CA ALA A 580 -7.24 -8.20 -7.19
C ALA A 580 -6.49 -9.53 -7.23
N LEU A 581 -6.26 -10.02 -8.43
CA LEU A 581 -5.42 -11.19 -8.68
C LEU A 581 -4.02 -10.75 -9.09
N THR A 582 -3.01 -11.55 -8.76
CA THR A 582 -1.68 -11.35 -9.34
C THR A 582 -1.72 -11.66 -10.84
N HIS A 583 -0.83 -11.05 -11.61
CA HIS A 583 -0.71 -11.31 -13.05
C HIS A 583 -0.45 -12.80 -13.31
N ILE A 584 0.41 -13.43 -12.50
CA ILE A 584 0.67 -14.87 -12.58
C ILE A 584 -0.59 -15.70 -12.30
N ALA A 585 -1.47 -15.25 -11.41
CA ALA A 585 -2.74 -15.93 -11.19
C ALA A 585 -3.63 -15.89 -12.43
N LEU A 586 -3.71 -14.74 -13.08
CA LEU A 586 -4.51 -14.56 -14.29
C LEU A 586 -3.93 -15.20 -15.54
N LYS A 587 -2.62 -15.46 -15.56
CA LYS A 587 -1.99 -16.23 -16.64
C LYS A 587 -2.50 -17.68 -16.70
N TYR A 588 -2.77 -18.28 -15.55
CA TYR A 588 -3.10 -19.71 -15.44
C TYR A 588 -4.55 -19.99 -15.06
N LEU A 589 -5.24 -19.02 -14.44
CA LEU A 589 -6.62 -19.17 -14.03
C LEU A 589 -7.52 -18.45 -15.04
N VAL A 590 -8.71 -19.01 -15.27
CA VAL A 590 -9.70 -18.43 -16.18
C VAL A 590 -10.79 -17.74 -15.35
N PRO A 591 -10.63 -16.45 -15.03
CA PRO A 591 -11.65 -15.73 -14.29
C PRO A 591 -12.87 -15.45 -15.18
N ARG A 592 -14.02 -15.28 -14.56
CA ARG A 592 -15.26 -14.88 -15.23
C ARG A 592 -16.00 -13.85 -14.39
N SER A 593 -16.70 -12.97 -15.06
CA SER A 593 -17.61 -12.03 -14.42
C SER A 593 -18.94 -11.99 -15.14
N LEU A 594 -19.99 -11.69 -14.39
CA LEU A 594 -21.36 -11.60 -14.89
C LEU A 594 -22.14 -10.55 -14.11
N THR A 595 -23.05 -9.87 -14.79
CA THR A 595 -24.02 -8.97 -14.18
C THR A 595 -25.42 -9.40 -14.59
N SER A 596 -26.33 -9.44 -13.62
CA SER A 596 -27.70 -9.91 -13.78
C SER A 596 -28.66 -9.04 -12.98
N SER A 597 -29.92 -9.03 -13.41
CA SER A 597 -31.00 -8.31 -12.72
C SER A 597 -32.28 -9.14 -12.71
N ARG A 598 -33.06 -9.03 -11.64
CA ARG A 598 -34.36 -9.68 -11.46
C ARG A 598 -35.32 -8.71 -10.79
N CYS A 599 -36.48 -8.50 -11.41
CA CYS A 599 -37.57 -7.75 -10.79
C CYS A 599 -38.64 -8.72 -10.27
N SER A 600 -39.15 -8.45 -9.08
CA SER A 600 -40.41 -8.99 -8.56
C SER A 600 -41.49 -7.90 -8.65
N THR A 601 -42.69 -8.13 -8.10
CA THR A 601 -43.78 -7.13 -8.13
C THR A 601 -43.45 -5.83 -7.40
N ASP A 602 -42.62 -5.88 -6.36
CA ASP A 602 -42.35 -4.73 -5.48
C ASP A 602 -40.86 -4.42 -5.31
N MET A 603 -39.97 -5.30 -5.78
CA MET A 603 -38.53 -5.19 -5.56
C MET A 603 -37.73 -5.47 -6.83
N ARG A 604 -36.60 -4.78 -6.96
CA ARG A 604 -35.59 -5.04 -7.97
C ARG A 604 -34.31 -5.51 -7.30
N PHE A 605 -33.74 -6.58 -7.81
CA PHE A 605 -32.46 -7.14 -7.40
C PHE A 605 -31.49 -7.04 -8.56
N ASP A 606 -30.36 -6.39 -8.35
CA ASP A 606 -29.25 -6.36 -9.30
C ASP A 606 -28.05 -7.03 -8.63
N TRP A 607 -27.38 -7.95 -9.32
CA TRP A 607 -26.20 -8.60 -8.77
C TRP A 607 -25.10 -8.78 -9.80
N GLN A 608 -23.88 -8.73 -9.29
CA GLN A 608 -22.64 -8.85 -10.04
C GLN A 608 -21.82 -9.95 -9.38
N VAL A 609 -21.17 -10.78 -10.20
CA VAL A 609 -20.34 -11.87 -9.71
C VAL A 609 -19.00 -11.84 -10.42
N GLY A 610 -17.93 -11.95 -9.66
CA GLY A 610 -16.57 -12.17 -10.15
C GLY A 610 -16.08 -13.49 -9.58
N MET A 611 -15.69 -14.44 -10.42
CA MET A 611 -15.41 -15.80 -10.00
C MET A 611 -14.20 -16.41 -10.69
N ILE A 612 -13.55 -17.31 -9.97
CA ILE A 612 -12.69 -18.36 -10.51
C ILE A 612 -13.39 -19.66 -10.15
N PRO A 613 -13.93 -20.41 -11.13
CA PRO A 613 -14.76 -21.57 -10.86
C PRO A 613 -14.13 -22.53 -9.86
N ARG A 614 -14.90 -22.94 -8.84
CA ARG A 614 -14.48 -23.84 -7.75
C ARG A 614 -13.41 -23.28 -6.80
N ALA A 615 -12.95 -22.04 -6.94
CA ALA A 615 -11.88 -21.48 -6.10
C ALA A 615 -12.25 -20.14 -5.43
N LEU A 616 -12.85 -19.22 -6.18
CA LEU A 616 -13.18 -17.87 -5.71
C LEU A 616 -14.53 -17.45 -6.29
N CYS A 617 -15.40 -16.86 -5.48
CA CYS A 617 -16.63 -16.24 -5.91
C CYS A 617 -16.92 -15.02 -5.04
N GLN A 618 -16.86 -13.86 -5.66
CA GLN A 618 -17.16 -12.55 -5.10
C GLN A 618 -18.50 -12.09 -5.65
N ILE A 619 -19.48 -11.86 -4.78
CA ILE A 619 -20.83 -11.49 -5.19
C ILE A 619 -21.17 -10.15 -4.56
N VAL A 620 -21.67 -9.22 -5.38
CA VAL A 620 -22.32 -7.98 -4.93
C VAL A 620 -23.77 -8.04 -5.36
N CYS A 621 -24.71 -7.93 -4.43
CA CYS A 621 -26.14 -7.92 -4.72
C CYS A 621 -26.80 -6.72 -4.04
N THR A 622 -27.53 -5.90 -4.81
CA THR A 622 -28.28 -4.76 -4.31
C THR A 622 -29.77 -4.99 -4.46
N ALA A 623 -30.58 -4.55 -3.50
CA ALA A 623 -32.03 -4.59 -3.59
C ALA A 623 -32.65 -3.20 -3.46
N SER A 624 -33.52 -2.85 -4.41
CA SER A 624 -34.23 -1.57 -4.51
C SER A 624 -35.74 -1.80 -4.47
N ILE A 625 -36.49 -0.80 -3.97
CA ILE A 625 -37.96 -0.85 -3.89
C ILE A 625 -38.52 -0.19 -5.16
N GLU A 626 -39.33 -0.90 -5.95
CA GLU A 626 -39.91 -0.35 -7.19
C GLU A 626 -41.31 0.27 -7.00
N SER A 627 -42.11 -0.22 -6.05
CA SER A 627 -43.49 0.24 -5.86
C SER A 627 -43.61 1.31 -4.77
N SER A 628 -44.31 2.41 -5.08
CA SER A 628 -44.52 3.55 -4.16
C SER A 628 -45.50 3.24 -3.02
N LYS A 629 -46.12 2.06 -3.02
CA LYS A 629 -46.82 1.53 -1.85
C LYS A 629 -45.75 1.17 -0.84
N ARG A 630 -45.36 2.16 -0.01
CA ARG A 630 -44.49 1.93 1.15
C ARG A 630 -44.90 0.62 1.79
N TYR A 631 -43.96 -0.31 1.94
CA TYR A 631 -44.11 -1.37 2.92
C TYR A 631 -44.38 -0.66 4.25
N SER A 632 -45.66 -0.56 4.63
CA SER A 632 -46.06 -0.07 5.96
C SER A 632 -45.62 -1.05 7.04
N ASP A 633 -45.35 -2.30 6.63
CA ASP A 633 -44.79 -3.38 7.41
C ASP A 633 -43.31 -3.62 7.01
N THR A 634 -42.40 -3.09 7.82
CA THR A 634 -40.94 -3.25 7.69
C THR A 634 -40.50 -4.71 7.76
N ARG A 635 -41.28 -5.59 8.41
CA ARG A 635 -40.99 -7.02 8.51
C ARG A 635 -41.19 -7.75 7.20
N ALA A 636 -42.27 -7.42 6.51
CA ALA A 636 -42.55 -7.96 5.18
C ALA A 636 -41.47 -7.53 4.18
N LEU A 637 -40.97 -6.30 4.30
CA LEU A 637 -39.84 -5.81 3.51
C LEU A 637 -38.56 -6.60 3.82
N ALA A 638 -38.18 -6.74 5.09
CA ALA A 638 -36.99 -7.49 5.51
C ALA A 638 -37.02 -8.94 4.98
N LYS A 639 -38.20 -9.56 4.98
CA LYS A 639 -38.41 -10.91 4.41
C LYS A 639 -38.25 -10.97 2.90
N ALA A 640 -38.91 -10.08 2.16
CA ALA A 640 -38.79 -10.03 0.71
C ALA A 640 -37.35 -9.75 0.27
N VAL A 641 -36.66 -8.84 0.96
CA VAL A 641 -35.24 -8.55 0.78
C VAL A 641 -34.41 -9.81 0.98
N ALA A 642 -34.53 -10.47 2.14
CA ALA A 642 -33.70 -11.62 2.47
C ALA A 642 -33.92 -12.79 1.49
N GLU A 643 -35.17 -13.11 1.16
CA GLU A 643 -35.50 -14.20 0.23
C GLU A 643 -34.93 -13.93 -1.18
N GLY A 644 -35.03 -12.70 -1.65
CA GLY A 644 -34.55 -12.30 -2.97
C GLY A 644 -33.03 -12.22 -3.06
N THR A 645 -32.37 -11.58 -2.09
CA THR A 645 -30.89 -11.45 -2.09
C THR A 645 -30.23 -12.83 -1.95
N TRP A 646 -30.73 -13.69 -1.06
CA TRP A 646 -30.20 -15.05 -0.93
C TRP A 646 -30.47 -15.95 -2.13
N ALA A 647 -31.58 -15.76 -2.85
CA ALA A 647 -31.79 -16.44 -4.12
C ALA A 647 -30.70 -16.05 -5.13
N CYS A 648 -30.38 -14.76 -5.25
CA CYS A 648 -29.31 -14.28 -6.14
C CYS A 648 -27.94 -14.85 -5.74
N VAL A 649 -27.62 -14.90 -4.44
CA VAL A 649 -26.38 -15.48 -3.93
C VAL A 649 -26.28 -16.96 -4.28
N LEU A 650 -27.35 -17.74 -4.07
CA LEU A 650 -27.34 -19.17 -4.35
C LEU A 650 -27.22 -19.48 -5.84
N ASP A 651 -27.93 -18.73 -6.69
CA ASP A 651 -27.79 -18.85 -8.15
C ASP A 651 -26.32 -18.58 -8.56
N SER A 652 -25.70 -17.56 -7.98
CA SER A 652 -24.30 -17.20 -8.23
C SER A 652 -23.30 -18.28 -7.78
N LEU A 653 -23.57 -18.96 -6.65
CA LEU A 653 -22.74 -20.06 -6.16
C LEU A 653 -22.82 -21.29 -7.06
N VAL A 654 -24.01 -21.58 -7.61
CA VAL A 654 -24.20 -22.67 -8.58
C VAL A 654 -23.39 -22.40 -9.84
N GLU A 655 -23.49 -21.18 -10.40
CA GLU A 655 -22.70 -20.77 -11.57
C GLU A 655 -21.19 -20.86 -11.32
N ALA A 656 -20.73 -20.47 -10.12
CA ALA A 656 -19.33 -20.55 -9.74
C ALA A 656 -18.84 -21.96 -9.38
N LEU A 657 -19.74 -22.97 -9.37
CA LEU A 657 -19.46 -24.31 -8.87
C LEU A 657 -18.88 -24.29 -7.44
N MET A 658 -19.42 -23.39 -6.60
CA MET A 658 -18.94 -23.14 -5.24
C MET A 658 -19.89 -23.76 -4.21
N PRO A 659 -19.44 -24.78 -3.46
CA PRO A 659 -20.14 -25.31 -2.30
C PRO A 659 -20.44 -24.24 -1.23
N TRP A 660 -21.57 -24.40 -0.54
CA TRP A 660 -22.04 -23.46 0.48
C TRP A 660 -21.08 -23.29 1.67
N ASP A 661 -20.41 -24.36 2.10
CA ASP A 661 -19.46 -24.35 3.23
C ASP A 661 -18.23 -23.46 2.99
N ARG A 662 -18.05 -22.97 1.77
CA ARG A 662 -17.00 -22.03 1.38
C ARG A 662 -17.42 -20.56 1.45
N VAL A 663 -18.71 -20.29 1.68
CA VAL A 663 -19.19 -18.95 1.99
C VAL A 663 -18.73 -18.65 3.41
N ILE A 664 -17.67 -17.88 3.54
CA ILE A 664 -17.04 -17.60 4.85
C ILE A 664 -17.51 -16.28 5.44
N PHE A 665 -17.95 -15.33 4.59
CA PHE A 665 -18.34 -14.00 5.07
C PHE A 665 -19.41 -13.33 4.20
N VAL A 666 -20.32 -12.65 4.87
CA VAL A 666 -21.33 -11.78 4.27
C VAL A 666 -21.31 -10.42 4.95
N ARG A 667 -21.03 -9.38 4.17
CA ARG A 667 -21.15 -8.00 4.61
C ARG A 667 -22.42 -7.40 4.04
N THR A 668 -23.28 -6.90 4.91
CA THR A 668 -24.56 -6.33 4.54
C THR A 668 -24.57 -4.84 4.88
N PHE A 669 -24.60 -3.98 3.86
CA PHE A 669 -24.80 -2.55 4.03
C PHE A 669 -26.28 -2.24 3.92
N TYR A 670 -26.87 -1.55 4.89
CA TYR A 670 -28.29 -1.21 4.88
C TYR A 670 -28.53 0.26 5.22
N VAL A 671 -29.53 0.85 4.57
CA VAL A 671 -29.96 2.23 4.89
C VAL A 671 -30.84 2.16 6.14
N ALA A 672 -30.37 2.71 7.26
CA ALA A 672 -31.01 2.55 8.56
C ALA A 672 -32.49 2.99 8.57
N THR A 673 -32.86 4.01 7.80
CA THR A 673 -34.25 4.50 7.71
C THR A 673 -35.21 3.55 6.98
N ALA A 674 -34.70 2.52 6.30
CA ALA A 674 -35.53 1.57 5.55
C ALA A 674 -36.05 0.39 6.40
N PHE A 675 -35.47 0.14 7.58
CA PHE A 675 -35.78 -1.01 8.43
C PHE A 675 -36.02 -0.58 9.88
N SER A 676 -36.81 -1.36 10.64
CA SER A 676 -37.10 -1.04 12.05
C SER A 676 -35.92 -1.32 12.98
N SER A 677 -35.15 -2.38 12.71
CA SER A 677 -33.94 -2.73 13.46
C SER A 677 -33.02 -3.66 12.66
N GLU A 678 -31.74 -3.66 13.03
CA GLU A 678 -30.74 -4.59 12.51
C GLU A 678 -31.09 -6.05 12.84
N GLU A 679 -31.62 -6.29 14.05
CA GLU A 679 -31.98 -7.62 14.54
C GLU A 679 -33.06 -8.28 13.67
N GLU A 680 -34.04 -7.50 13.21
CA GLU A 680 -35.09 -7.99 12.34
C GLU A 680 -34.52 -8.47 10.99
N LEU A 681 -33.61 -7.70 10.42
CA LEU A 681 -32.93 -8.06 9.18
C LEU A 681 -32.06 -9.31 9.38
N ALA A 682 -31.24 -9.34 10.44
CA ALA A 682 -30.37 -10.45 10.79
C ALA A 682 -31.14 -11.75 11.03
N LYS A 683 -32.23 -11.70 11.80
CA LYS A 683 -33.10 -12.85 12.06
C LYS A 683 -33.71 -13.38 10.78
N THR A 684 -34.19 -12.50 9.90
CA THR A 684 -34.82 -12.92 8.66
C THR A 684 -33.83 -13.55 7.68
N TYR A 685 -32.59 -13.06 7.66
CA TYR A 685 -31.50 -13.71 6.92
C TYR A 685 -31.22 -15.12 7.48
N TYR A 686 -31.11 -15.24 8.80
CA TYR A 686 -30.91 -16.52 9.47
C TYR A 686 -32.03 -17.52 9.15
N GLU A 687 -33.29 -17.11 9.27
CA GLU A 687 -34.46 -17.94 8.96
C GLU A 687 -34.48 -18.36 7.49
N THR A 688 -34.17 -17.44 6.56
CA THR A 688 -34.15 -17.71 5.12
C THR A 688 -33.11 -18.76 4.74
N VAL A 689 -31.91 -18.66 5.32
CA VAL A 689 -30.80 -19.59 5.03
C VAL A 689 -31.06 -20.96 5.66
N THR A 690 -31.57 -21.01 6.90
CA THR A 690 -31.84 -22.26 7.62
C THR A 690 -33.06 -23.01 7.10
N ALA A 691 -34.10 -22.30 6.65
CA ALA A 691 -35.30 -22.91 6.06
C ALA A 691 -35.01 -23.75 4.81
N ARG A 692 -33.88 -23.49 4.12
CA ARG A 692 -33.45 -24.28 2.96
C ARG A 692 -32.78 -25.62 3.33
N GLY A 693 -32.66 -25.95 4.62
CA GLY A 693 -32.38 -27.30 5.13
C GLY A 693 -31.02 -27.92 4.76
N LYS A 694 -30.08 -27.14 4.22
CA LYS A 694 -28.81 -27.63 3.64
C LYS A 694 -27.54 -27.04 4.28
N VAL A 695 -27.66 -26.30 5.37
CA VAL A 695 -26.55 -25.51 5.92
C VAL A 695 -26.00 -26.13 7.20
N ASN A 696 -24.86 -26.80 7.07
CA ASN A 696 -24.11 -27.35 8.21
C ASN A 696 -23.31 -26.28 8.98
N SER A 697 -23.10 -25.11 8.37
CA SER A 697 -22.36 -23.98 8.95
C SER A 697 -22.81 -22.66 8.34
N MET A 698 -23.15 -21.69 9.18
CA MET A 698 -23.49 -20.33 8.76
C MET A 698 -22.21 -19.50 8.55
N PRO A 699 -22.15 -18.61 7.54
CA PRO A 699 -21.04 -17.67 7.40
C PRO A 699 -21.03 -16.67 8.57
N GLY A 700 -19.87 -16.04 8.79
CA GLY A 700 -19.83 -14.80 9.58
C GLY A 700 -20.62 -13.73 8.82
N MET A 701 -21.40 -12.92 9.54
CA MET A 701 -22.14 -11.84 8.89
C MET A 701 -22.07 -10.57 9.72
N THR A 702 -21.85 -9.45 9.03
CA THR A 702 -21.81 -8.12 9.63
C THR A 702 -22.85 -7.26 8.94
N LEU A 703 -23.70 -6.61 9.72
CA LEU A 703 -24.65 -5.64 9.22
C LEU A 703 -24.11 -4.25 9.56
N ILE A 704 -24.04 -3.38 8.55
CA ILE A 704 -23.41 -2.07 8.66
C ILE A 704 -24.43 -1.03 8.22
N PRO A 705 -24.86 -0.14 9.12
CA PRO A 705 -25.75 0.94 8.74
C PRO A 705 -24.97 2.00 7.95
N VAL A 706 -25.55 2.44 6.83
CA VAL A 706 -24.95 3.41 5.91
C VAL A 706 -25.94 4.50 5.52
N ASP A 707 -25.42 5.61 5.01
CA ASP A 707 -26.26 6.77 4.66
C ASP A 707 -27.03 6.53 3.36
N ALA A 708 -26.41 5.85 2.38
CA ALA A 708 -27.03 5.43 1.14
C ALA A 708 -26.24 4.29 0.48
N VAL A 709 -26.87 3.59 -0.47
CA VAL A 709 -26.24 2.60 -1.34
C VAL A 709 -26.36 3.08 -2.80
N GLN A 710 -25.53 2.58 -3.70
CA GLN A 710 -25.60 2.89 -5.13
C GLN A 710 -27.01 2.78 -5.70
N SER A 711 -27.34 3.63 -6.68
CA SER A 711 -28.70 3.81 -7.21
C SER A 711 -29.72 4.16 -6.11
N ASP A 712 -30.87 3.48 -6.07
CA ASP A 712 -31.93 3.62 -5.05
C ASP A 712 -32.03 2.37 -4.17
N ALA A 713 -30.93 1.63 -4.06
CA ALA A 713 -30.90 0.42 -3.26
C ALA A 713 -31.03 0.77 -1.77
N VAL A 714 -31.87 0.03 -1.06
CA VAL A 714 -32.02 0.14 0.40
C VAL A 714 -31.04 -0.76 1.16
N ILE A 715 -30.43 -1.71 0.44
CA ILE A 715 -29.51 -2.71 0.98
C ILE A 715 -28.56 -3.22 -0.12
N ALA A 716 -27.33 -3.55 0.29
CA ALA A 716 -26.36 -4.28 -0.50
C ALA A 716 -25.72 -5.42 0.31
N LEU A 717 -25.47 -6.54 -0.34
CA LEU A 717 -24.71 -7.67 0.17
C LEU A 717 -23.41 -7.77 -0.62
N GLN A 718 -22.30 -7.86 0.08
CA GLN A 718 -21.03 -8.33 -0.43
C GLN A 718 -20.75 -9.70 0.18
N VAL A 719 -20.69 -10.74 -0.66
CA VAL A 719 -20.48 -12.12 -0.22
C VAL A 719 -19.15 -12.62 -0.74
N THR A 720 -18.35 -13.18 0.17
CA THR A 720 -17.06 -13.80 -0.13
C THR A 720 -17.18 -15.31 0.07
N ALA A 721 -17.05 -16.04 -1.04
CA ALA A 721 -16.88 -17.49 -1.02
C ALA A 721 -15.53 -17.88 -1.63
N GLN A 722 -14.70 -18.63 -0.91
CA GLN A 722 -13.34 -18.93 -1.36
C GLN A 722 -12.72 -20.21 -0.78
N ASP A 723 -11.89 -20.86 -1.59
CA ASP A 723 -11.02 -21.98 -1.24
C ASP A 723 -9.59 -21.63 -1.70
N LEU A 724 -8.83 -20.99 -0.80
CA LEU A 724 -7.49 -20.50 -1.13
C LEU A 724 -6.51 -21.64 -1.44
N ASP A 725 -6.65 -22.80 -0.80
CA ASP A 725 -5.81 -23.97 -1.12
C ASP A 725 -6.08 -24.45 -2.55
N LYS A 726 -7.34 -24.40 -2.99
CA LYS A 726 -7.70 -24.76 -4.37
C LYS A 726 -7.10 -23.76 -5.36
N LEU A 727 -7.14 -22.47 -5.03
CA LEU A 727 -6.51 -21.41 -5.83
C LEU A 727 -5.00 -21.64 -5.98
N GLU A 728 -4.31 -21.97 -4.89
CA GLU A 728 -2.88 -22.30 -4.91
C GLU A 728 -2.59 -23.59 -5.68
N THR A 729 -3.40 -24.63 -5.48
CA THR A 729 -3.21 -25.93 -6.14
C THR A 729 -3.31 -25.80 -7.65
N GLU A 730 -4.30 -25.06 -8.15
CA GLU A 730 -4.45 -24.81 -9.60
C GLU A 730 -3.22 -24.04 -10.13
N LEU A 731 -2.72 -23.05 -9.39
CA LEU A 731 -1.50 -22.33 -9.78
C LEU A 731 -0.24 -23.19 -9.79
N TRP A 732 -0.12 -24.10 -8.84
CA TRP A 732 1.02 -25.01 -8.74
C TRP A 732 1.02 -26.04 -9.88
N LEU A 733 -0.14 -26.62 -10.21
CA LEU A 733 -0.29 -27.57 -11.30
C LEU A 733 0.13 -26.99 -12.65
N HIS A 734 -0.17 -25.70 -12.90
CA HIS A 734 0.20 -25.03 -14.14
C HIS A 734 1.67 -24.58 -14.21
N LYS A 735 2.42 -24.58 -13.09
CA LYS A 735 3.85 -24.24 -13.05
C LYS A 735 4.79 -25.43 -13.28
N GLN A 736 4.26 -26.66 -13.33
CA GLN A 736 5.07 -27.89 -13.49
C GLN A 736 5.15 -28.41 -14.94
N ILE A 737 5.22 -27.53 -15.94
CA ILE A 737 5.61 -27.90 -17.31
C ILE A 737 7.02 -27.39 -17.57
#